data_AF-A0A4Y7SFV9-F1
#
_entry.id   AF-A0A4Y7SFV9-F1
#
_cell.length_a   1.000
_cell.length_b   1.000
_cell.length_c   1.000
_cell.angle_alpha   90.00
_cell.angle_beta   90.00
_cell.angle_gamma   90.00
#
_symmetry.space_group_name_H-M   'P 1'
#
loop_
_entity.id
_entity.type
_entity.pdbx_description
1 polymer ?
#
loop_
_entity_poly.entity_id
_entity_poly.type
_entity_poly.pdbx_seq_one_letter_code
_entity_poly.pdbx_strand_id
1 'polypeptide(L)'
;MPPQAALPVRRHTIGSFLRLLAHLLADGETAKFVIALLTGQYNGEQASIEALENRIYDAEDPDDPDDITLYPYKTSFDVDSALGVSDDICIVGEPIGFYVVPKFSHSLRKSVGLTRRVEIGGVGTHVGLHEVPNFLFAHWGIRNEIIIFFPGRYKAGERDGYKMDIADIATFFECVTRPALQEAVPDLRASNLPPTYEAELWRLRSENGQVAGSARMLSEEVVAKLAGNLRDVLEDAIAAGSPLHWARGFFFVHQVRGVKDANVYPPTGAAGAINRFIANNHISAEAVTSDPKNWYFDAGVEISSASTDDSLAWRADSHTAILRDVFWIPEGHAVRMTKTGSTSYYKDPVSHLTEVAGCRITPGIRGRGPLGIVKLQAYQTDKAVTAAVVGQGSYHAKRVKLKQVMEDRDGGPIDLLFAVYEESRKKKVVSNARLEVRVPYAVREEVHRAMQGVNWRKYLVAIPYDNWWNLRTYSIIAYKAIAGTYADAKLADRTNINALGLLMMVVWLTNSLHATPDTGPSSRELLNIVLPRRPRTEMTEMTLPFRLARAHQGRSDGVENEFAENRDPAEPGENRPAREEEEESSDEETDADEDEIPYGPGHFFGMIFMSGLVWDDGCSVPKIPGRTTHALKGGPFRHFAEMQYDEFCDLAYDSMLFRPRTQKRTRNKTQQRPVVLDEGESIPTIFDIKNGSREIARPAWQGGRINRQERTDQEKVTRNEFLSEIYRQLCVDAISLSPCPKGKPHGYVKIDNAHFSKVTIDVFKDRNPGKVLRAARMCRGDDNDWELAFKHLLPSKGELKAGDAQNYPKCAYYKMWGHYMAQIDSRPVIETARTAFKNQFLADIAWFPWAKPGRLWESNSKVLPSSKSSFASPGLGDKVPAPWILTRQHCIWKSDEKWTPGGTVTAAPGEDGED
;
A
#
# COMPACT_ATOMS: atom_id res chain seq x y z
N MET A 1 -6.74 26.09 -11.98
CA MET A 1 -8.13 26.50 -11.65
C MET A 1 -8.08 27.80 -10.86
N PRO A 2 -8.98 28.77 -11.12
CA PRO A 2 -9.21 29.87 -10.21
C PRO A 2 -9.65 29.33 -8.82
N PRO A 3 -9.39 30.07 -7.73
CA PRO A 3 -9.83 29.68 -6.39
C PRO A 3 -11.33 29.36 -6.41
N GLN A 4 -11.72 28.27 -5.74
CA GLN A 4 -13.13 28.02 -5.43
C GLN A 4 -13.69 29.31 -4.81
N ALA A 5 -14.82 29.83 -5.31
CA ALA A 5 -15.40 31.05 -4.77
C ALA A 5 -15.48 30.92 -3.25
N ALA A 6 -14.87 31.85 -2.53
CA ALA A 6 -14.73 31.74 -1.08
C ALA A 6 -16.14 31.78 -0.47
N LEU A 7 -16.61 30.61 -0.03
CA LEU A 7 -17.85 30.53 0.75
C LEU A 7 -17.64 31.30 2.06
N PRO A 8 -18.67 31.97 2.59
CA PRO A 8 -18.65 32.52 3.93
C PRO A 8 -18.18 31.45 4.93
N VAL A 9 -17.14 31.78 5.71
CA VAL A 9 -16.59 30.87 6.71
C VAL A 9 -17.37 31.00 8.00
N ARG A 10 -17.93 29.90 8.48
CA ARG A 10 -18.61 29.82 9.77
C ARG A 10 -17.75 29.05 10.76
N ARG A 11 -17.48 29.67 11.90
CA ARG A 11 -16.68 29.08 12.98
C ARG A 11 -17.53 28.15 13.84
N HIS A 12 -16.98 27.01 14.20
CA HIS A 12 -17.62 26.00 15.03
C HIS A 12 -16.63 25.46 16.08
N THR A 13 -17.07 25.43 17.34
CA THR A 13 -16.56 24.45 18.31
C THR A 13 -16.72 23.03 17.78
N ILE A 14 -15.93 22.08 18.29
CA ILE A 14 -16.12 20.65 18.00
C ILE A 14 -17.56 20.22 18.30
N GLY A 15 -18.09 20.60 19.48
CA GLY A 15 -19.44 20.22 19.89
C GLY A 15 -20.56 20.81 19.01
N SER A 16 -20.44 22.06 18.55
CA SER A 16 -21.45 22.67 17.67
C SER A 16 -21.43 22.07 16.27
N PHE A 17 -20.26 21.67 15.76
CA PHE A 17 -20.16 20.94 14.50
C PHE A 17 -20.76 19.53 14.61
N LEU A 18 -20.48 18.81 15.70
CA LEU A 18 -21.10 17.50 15.95
C LEU A 18 -22.61 17.58 16.08
N ARG A 19 -23.15 18.63 16.72
CA ARG A 19 -24.60 18.87 16.76
C ARG A 19 -25.17 19.06 15.35
N LEU A 20 -24.53 19.86 14.48
CA LEU A 20 -24.97 19.99 13.09
C LEU A 20 -25.03 18.63 12.39
N LEU A 21 -23.98 17.84 12.50
CA LEU A 21 -23.91 16.50 11.91
C LEU A 21 -24.98 15.56 12.46
N ALA A 22 -25.25 15.60 13.77
CA ALA A 22 -26.28 14.80 14.41
C ALA A 22 -27.69 15.12 13.88
N HIS A 23 -28.00 16.40 13.64
CA HIS A 23 -29.29 16.79 13.04
C HIS A 23 -29.42 16.25 11.61
N LEU A 24 -28.40 16.42 10.77
CA LEU A 24 -28.41 15.90 9.40
C LEU A 24 -28.60 14.39 9.34
N LEU A 25 -27.97 13.66 10.27
CA LEU A 25 -28.12 12.21 10.36
C LEU A 25 -29.51 11.80 10.86
N ALA A 26 -30.07 12.50 11.85
CA ALA A 26 -31.39 12.23 12.40
C ALA A 26 -32.52 12.50 11.39
N ASP A 27 -32.36 13.51 10.54
CA ASP A 27 -33.30 13.87 9.48
C ASP A 27 -33.21 12.94 8.25
N GLY A 28 -32.30 11.96 8.26
CA GLY A 28 -32.09 11.03 7.16
C GLY A 28 -31.42 11.66 5.93
N GLU A 29 -30.80 12.84 6.09
CA GLU A 29 -30.15 13.59 5.01
C GLU A 29 -28.71 13.07 4.75
N THR A 30 -28.55 11.78 4.47
CA THR A 30 -27.24 11.09 4.37
C THR A 30 -26.24 11.80 3.46
N ALA A 31 -26.64 12.23 2.26
CA ALA A 31 -25.74 12.91 1.33
C ALA A 31 -25.23 14.25 1.90
N LYS A 32 -26.12 15.06 2.50
CA LYS A 32 -25.75 16.33 3.13
C LYS A 32 -24.87 16.12 4.37
N PHE A 33 -25.17 15.10 5.18
CA PHE A 33 -24.33 14.69 6.31
C PHE A 33 -22.89 14.39 5.85
N VAL A 34 -22.74 13.56 4.80
CA VAL A 34 -21.40 13.20 4.30
C VAL A 34 -20.69 14.38 3.66
N ILE A 35 -21.39 15.22 2.88
CA ILE A 35 -20.80 16.43 2.30
C ILE A 35 -20.31 17.37 3.41
N ALA A 36 -21.15 17.65 4.41
CA ALA A 36 -20.80 18.53 5.53
C ALA A 36 -19.58 18.00 6.30
N LEU A 37 -19.52 16.70 6.57
CA LEU A 37 -18.39 16.11 7.30
C LEU A 37 -17.09 16.09 6.49
N LEU A 38 -17.14 15.70 5.22
CA LEU A 38 -15.93 15.52 4.40
C LEU A 38 -15.38 16.81 3.82
N THR A 39 -16.24 17.81 3.57
CA THR A 39 -15.84 19.06 2.92
C THR A 39 -15.99 20.27 3.83
N GLY A 40 -16.71 20.15 4.93
CA GLY A 40 -17.11 21.28 5.76
C GLY A 40 -18.19 22.16 5.12
N GLN A 41 -18.70 21.82 3.93
CA GLN A 41 -19.65 22.66 3.20
C GLN A 41 -21.09 22.30 3.55
N TYR A 42 -21.88 23.29 3.95
CA TYR A 42 -23.31 23.13 4.23
C TYR A 42 -24.04 24.47 4.06
N ASN A 43 -25.21 24.47 3.39
CA ASN A 43 -26.03 25.66 3.14
C ASN A 43 -25.27 26.89 2.59
N GLY A 44 -24.28 26.65 1.72
CA GLY A 44 -23.47 27.73 1.13
C GLY A 44 -22.42 28.33 2.05
N GLU A 45 -22.19 27.73 3.22
CA GLU A 45 -21.15 28.12 4.18
C GLU A 45 -20.03 27.06 4.22
N GLN A 46 -18.83 27.49 4.60
CA GLN A 46 -17.69 26.61 4.89
C GLN A 46 -17.46 26.58 6.40
N ALA A 47 -17.58 25.41 7.02
CA ALA A 47 -17.24 25.20 8.42
C ALA A 47 -15.73 25.35 8.63
N SER A 48 -15.35 26.04 9.70
CA SER A 48 -14.01 26.07 10.28
C SER A 48 -14.08 25.61 11.73
N ILE A 49 -13.30 24.59 12.07
CA ILE A 49 -13.33 23.95 13.40
C ILE A 49 -12.28 24.60 14.30
N GLU A 50 -12.69 25.30 15.35
CA GLU A 50 -11.79 25.95 16.30
C GLU A 50 -11.52 25.00 17.48
N ALA A 51 -10.57 24.07 17.29
CA ALA A 51 -10.29 23.07 18.32
C ALA A 51 -9.51 23.64 19.51
N LEU A 52 -8.85 24.79 19.32
CA LEU A 52 -8.17 25.51 20.41
C LEU A 52 -9.12 26.23 21.37
N GLU A 53 -10.43 26.33 21.09
CA GLU A 53 -11.42 26.76 22.10
C GLU A 53 -11.44 25.80 23.32
N ASN A 54 -10.98 24.56 23.14
CA ASN A 54 -10.84 23.57 24.22
C ASN A 54 -9.49 23.66 24.96
N ARG A 55 -8.69 24.72 24.76
CA ARG A 55 -7.42 24.91 25.47
C ARG A 55 -7.65 25.05 26.98
N ILE A 56 -6.77 24.44 27.78
CA ILE A 56 -6.88 24.47 29.24
C ILE A 56 -6.35 25.80 29.81
N TYR A 57 -5.47 26.48 29.09
CA TYR A 57 -4.80 27.70 29.53
C TYR A 57 -4.79 28.73 28.42
N ASP A 58 -5.14 29.97 28.77
CA ASP A 58 -5.02 31.14 27.92
C ASP A 58 -3.79 31.98 28.29
N ALA A 59 -2.99 32.34 27.29
CA ALA A 59 -1.81 33.18 27.52
C ALA A 59 -2.17 34.67 27.67
N GLU A 60 -3.38 35.07 27.26
CA GLU A 60 -3.87 36.44 27.40
C GLU A 60 -4.34 36.76 28.84
N ASP A 61 -4.60 35.73 29.67
CA ASP A 61 -4.91 35.87 31.10
C ASP A 61 -4.08 34.88 31.96
N PRO A 62 -2.77 35.12 32.09
CA PRO A 62 -1.84 34.16 32.68
C PRO A 62 -1.95 34.02 34.20
N ASP A 63 -2.68 34.94 34.85
CA ASP A 63 -2.81 35.08 36.30
C ASP A 63 -4.21 34.70 36.82
N ASP A 64 -5.10 34.11 35.99
CA ASP A 64 -6.40 33.63 36.47
C ASP A 64 -6.22 32.51 37.52
N PRO A 65 -6.48 32.77 38.82
CA PRO A 65 -6.35 31.75 39.85
C PRO A 65 -7.35 30.60 39.68
N ASP A 66 -8.43 30.81 38.89
CA ASP A 66 -9.43 29.80 38.62
C ASP A 66 -8.88 28.69 37.69
N ASP A 67 -7.92 28.97 36.79
CA ASP A 67 -7.35 27.97 35.85
C ASP A 67 -6.66 26.78 36.54
N ILE A 68 -6.03 26.99 37.69
CA ILE A 68 -5.41 25.91 38.48
C ILE A 68 -6.47 25.01 39.11
N THR A 69 -7.64 25.56 39.44
CA THR A 69 -8.77 24.84 40.04
C THR A 69 -9.73 24.26 39.00
N LEU A 70 -9.82 24.86 37.80
CA LEU A 70 -10.80 24.51 36.77
C LEU A 70 -10.53 23.14 36.13
N TYR A 71 -9.25 22.83 35.87
CA TYR A 71 -8.85 21.57 35.23
C TYR A 71 -7.72 20.87 36.02
N PRO A 72 -8.08 20.06 37.03
CA PRO A 72 -7.11 19.21 37.72
C PRO A 72 -6.62 18.07 36.80
N TYR A 73 -5.31 17.80 36.81
CA TYR A 73 -4.70 16.69 36.09
C TYR A 73 -3.81 15.84 37.01
N LYS A 74 -3.57 14.59 36.62
CA LYS A 74 -2.62 13.67 37.27
C LYS A 74 -1.49 13.36 36.30
N THR A 75 -0.29 13.18 36.84
CA THR A 75 0.87 12.73 36.06
C THR A 75 1.42 11.42 36.58
N SER A 76 1.94 10.61 35.66
CA SER A 76 2.74 9.43 35.97
C SER A 76 4.01 9.42 35.14
N PHE A 77 5.08 8.89 35.71
CA PHE A 77 6.37 8.79 35.06
C PHE A 77 6.75 7.32 34.85
N ASP A 78 7.31 7.00 33.69
CA ASP A 78 7.82 5.67 33.40
C ASP A 78 9.10 5.69 32.54
N VAL A 79 9.69 4.51 32.39
CA VAL A 79 10.80 4.26 31.47
C VAL A 79 10.36 3.14 30.53
N ASP A 80 10.15 3.48 29.26
CA ASP A 80 9.56 2.59 28.26
C ASP A 80 10.58 1.60 27.67
N SER A 81 11.74 2.13 27.31
CA SER A 81 12.80 1.35 26.67
C SER A 81 14.19 1.89 26.98
N ALA A 82 15.19 1.04 26.74
CA ALA A 82 16.60 1.38 26.83
C ALA A 82 17.39 0.90 25.61
N LEU A 83 18.44 1.64 25.29
CA LEU A 83 19.43 1.33 24.27
C LEU A 83 20.82 1.55 24.85
N GLY A 84 21.59 0.48 25.01
CA GLY A 84 22.97 0.54 25.48
C GLY A 84 23.94 0.08 24.40
N VAL A 85 24.93 0.89 24.07
CA VAL A 85 26.05 0.49 23.21
C VAL A 85 27.22 0.11 24.09
N SER A 86 27.75 -1.09 23.94
CA SER A 86 28.89 -1.56 24.73
C SER A 86 29.74 -2.52 23.91
N ASP A 87 31.03 -2.57 24.22
CA ASP A 87 31.91 -3.60 23.69
C ASP A 87 31.66 -4.95 24.41
N ASP A 88 31.02 -4.95 25.58
CA ASP A 88 30.73 -6.17 26.35
C ASP A 88 29.23 -6.51 26.38
N ILE A 89 28.89 -7.77 26.70
CA ILE A 89 27.51 -8.19 26.98
C ILE A 89 27.15 -7.78 28.41
N CYS A 90 26.26 -6.80 28.53
CA CYS A 90 25.99 -6.12 29.79
C CYS A 90 24.81 -6.72 30.58
N ILE A 91 24.56 -8.02 30.43
CA ILE A 91 23.43 -8.72 31.09
C ILE A 91 23.94 -9.51 32.30
N VAL A 92 23.29 -9.34 33.46
CA VAL A 92 23.69 -9.92 34.75
C VAL A 92 22.54 -10.66 35.42
N GLY A 93 22.81 -11.80 36.05
CA GLY A 93 21.78 -12.55 36.78
C GLY A 93 20.73 -13.25 35.92
N GLU A 94 20.89 -13.31 34.60
CA GLU A 94 19.88 -13.87 33.68
C GLU A 94 20.54 -14.63 32.51
N PRO A 95 20.02 -15.79 32.09
CA PRO A 95 20.49 -16.49 30.89
C PRO A 95 20.04 -15.77 29.60
N ILE A 96 20.81 -15.95 28.52
CA ILE A 96 20.44 -15.42 27.19
C ILE A 96 20.13 -16.55 26.21
N GLY A 97 19.18 -16.32 25.31
CA GLY A 97 18.92 -17.16 24.14
C GLY A 97 19.77 -16.70 22.96
N PHE A 98 20.86 -17.40 22.67
CA PHE A 98 21.77 -17.13 21.55
C PHE A 98 21.28 -17.75 20.23
N TYR A 99 21.40 -17.01 19.12
CA TYR A 99 21.03 -17.50 17.79
C TYR A 99 22.28 -17.83 16.96
N VAL A 100 22.43 -19.10 16.56
CA VAL A 100 23.42 -19.51 15.56
C VAL A 100 23.00 -19.02 14.17
N VAL A 101 21.73 -19.25 13.81
CA VAL A 101 21.10 -18.70 12.60
C VAL A 101 20.25 -17.50 13.02
N PRO A 102 20.69 -16.26 12.74
CA PRO A 102 20.02 -15.06 13.25
C PRO A 102 18.67 -14.84 12.56
N LYS A 103 17.73 -14.25 13.31
CA LYS A 103 16.48 -13.74 12.74
C LYS A 103 16.75 -12.38 12.09
N PHE A 104 17.03 -12.36 10.79
CA PHE A 104 17.36 -11.14 10.05
C PHE A 104 16.28 -10.04 10.10
N SER A 105 15.01 -10.38 10.38
CA SER A 105 13.94 -9.41 10.62
C SER A 105 14.20 -8.51 11.83
N HIS A 106 15.07 -8.92 12.75
CA HIS A 106 15.43 -8.18 13.96
C HIS A 106 16.75 -7.39 13.82
N SER A 107 17.41 -7.39 12.65
CA SER A 107 18.52 -6.47 12.40
C SER A 107 18.05 -5.01 12.53
N LEU A 108 18.92 -4.13 13.00
CA LEU A 108 18.65 -2.70 13.07
C LEU A 108 18.77 -2.08 11.67
N ARG A 109 17.62 -1.81 11.04
CA ARG A 109 17.52 -1.25 9.68
C ARG A 109 17.14 0.23 9.63
N LYS A 110 16.67 0.77 10.75
CA LYS A 110 16.15 2.15 10.84
C LYS A 110 16.89 2.94 11.89
N SER A 111 17.08 4.23 11.62
CA SER A 111 17.77 5.14 12.55
C SER A 111 17.07 5.17 13.91
N VAL A 112 17.87 4.96 14.95
CA VAL A 112 17.48 5.14 16.35
C VAL A 112 17.97 6.48 16.92
N GLY A 113 18.51 7.36 16.06
CA GLY A 113 19.11 8.64 16.40
C GLY A 113 20.51 8.56 17.01
N LEU A 114 21.08 7.35 17.10
CA LEU A 114 22.40 7.09 17.67
C LEU A 114 23.43 6.87 16.56
N THR A 115 24.65 7.36 16.80
CA THR A 115 25.79 7.26 15.90
C THR A 115 26.98 6.66 16.62
N ARG A 116 27.81 5.89 15.93
CA ARG A 116 29.09 5.37 16.43
C ARG A 116 30.22 5.85 15.53
N ARG A 117 31.38 6.12 16.13
CA ARG A 117 32.60 6.39 15.37
C ARG A 117 33.13 5.07 14.78
N VAL A 118 33.27 5.01 13.47
CA VAL A 118 33.81 3.89 12.69
C VAL A 118 35.06 4.37 11.96
N GLU A 119 36.10 3.54 11.91
CA GLU A 119 37.30 3.85 11.13
C GLU A 119 37.14 3.43 9.67
N ILE A 120 37.32 4.37 8.75
CA ILE A 120 37.22 4.15 7.30
C ILE A 120 38.50 4.69 6.67
N GLY A 121 39.33 3.82 6.09
CA GLY A 121 40.61 4.23 5.49
C GLY A 121 41.53 4.98 6.46
N GLY A 122 41.47 4.66 7.76
CA GLY A 122 42.22 5.35 8.83
C GLY A 122 41.59 6.64 9.35
N VAL A 123 40.43 7.06 8.83
CA VAL A 123 39.69 8.25 9.28
C VAL A 123 38.47 7.85 10.10
N GLY A 124 38.36 8.39 11.31
CA GLY A 124 37.21 8.17 12.18
C GLY A 124 35.99 8.96 11.72
N THR A 125 34.95 8.28 11.23
CA THR A 125 33.70 8.87 10.75
C THR A 125 32.55 8.48 11.66
N HIS A 126 31.63 9.41 11.97
CA HIS A 126 30.42 9.07 12.72
C HIS A 126 29.34 8.57 11.78
N VAL A 127 28.90 7.34 12.00
CA VAL A 127 27.94 6.61 11.16
C VAL A 127 26.71 6.28 12.01
N GLY A 128 25.52 6.33 11.43
CA GLY A 128 24.31 5.93 12.14
C GLY A 128 24.35 4.44 12.46
N LEU A 129 23.91 4.01 13.65
CA LEU A 129 23.97 2.58 14.01
C LEU A 129 23.28 1.68 12.98
N HIS A 130 22.13 2.12 12.46
CA HIS A 130 21.36 1.41 11.43
C HIS A 130 22.04 1.28 10.06
N GLU A 131 23.17 1.93 9.83
CA GLU A 131 23.96 1.83 8.60
C GLU A 131 25.13 0.85 8.77
N VAL A 132 25.47 0.51 10.02
CA VAL A 132 26.55 -0.43 10.32
C VAL A 132 26.02 -1.87 10.20
N PRO A 133 26.69 -2.76 9.44
CA PRO A 133 26.28 -4.15 9.28
C PRO A 133 26.04 -4.86 10.61
N ASN A 134 24.87 -5.50 10.74
CA ASN A 134 24.45 -6.08 12.01
C ASN A 134 23.44 -7.23 11.89
N PHE A 135 23.35 -8.05 12.94
CA PHE A 135 22.30 -9.06 13.09
C PHE A 135 21.96 -9.33 14.56
N LEU A 136 20.78 -9.91 14.80
CA LEU A 136 20.35 -10.34 16.12
C LEU A 136 21.27 -11.45 16.63
N PHE A 137 22.02 -11.16 17.69
CA PHE A 137 22.95 -12.10 18.31
C PHE A 137 22.25 -12.98 19.36
N ALA A 138 21.50 -12.34 20.26
CA ALA A 138 20.81 -13.04 21.33
C ALA A 138 19.56 -12.28 21.80
N HIS A 139 18.74 -12.92 22.62
CA HIS A 139 17.64 -12.29 23.35
C HIS A 139 17.68 -12.67 24.84
N TRP A 140 17.07 -11.86 25.70
CA TRP A 140 16.83 -12.21 27.10
C TRP A 140 15.47 -11.69 27.54
N GLY A 141 14.93 -12.26 28.61
CA GLY A 141 13.55 -11.99 29.02
C GLY A 141 12.56 -12.21 27.86
N ILE A 142 11.46 -11.43 27.86
CA ILE A 142 10.37 -11.62 26.90
C ILE A 142 10.62 -10.92 25.55
N ARG A 143 11.22 -9.72 25.57
CA ARG A 143 11.30 -8.82 24.39
C ARG A 143 12.65 -8.12 24.25
N ASN A 144 13.67 -8.50 25.02
CA ASN A 144 14.95 -7.80 25.02
C ASN A 144 15.94 -8.48 24.08
N GLU A 145 16.73 -7.68 23.38
CA GLU A 145 17.54 -8.11 22.24
C GLU A 145 18.98 -7.59 22.35
N ILE A 146 19.94 -8.46 22.03
CA ILE A 146 21.35 -8.12 21.85
C ILE A 146 21.64 -8.21 20.36
N ILE A 147 22.04 -7.09 19.76
CA ILE A 147 22.38 -6.99 18.35
C ILE A 147 23.89 -6.78 18.26
N ILE A 148 24.58 -7.58 17.45
CA ILE A 148 26.02 -7.45 17.20
C ILE A 148 26.26 -6.64 15.93
N PHE A 149 27.23 -5.72 15.97
CA PHE A 149 27.57 -4.80 14.88
C PHE A 149 29.02 -4.98 14.43
N PHE A 150 29.26 -4.84 13.12
CA PHE A 150 30.57 -5.04 12.50
C PHE A 150 31.03 -3.80 11.70
N PRO A 151 31.76 -2.87 12.33
CA PRO A 151 32.27 -1.66 11.68
C PRO A 151 33.11 -1.93 10.43
N GLY A 152 33.93 -2.99 10.43
CA GLY A 152 34.82 -3.31 9.30
C GLY A 152 34.11 -3.78 8.03
N ARG A 153 32.78 -3.96 8.07
CA ARG A 153 31.95 -4.25 6.88
C ARG A 153 31.15 -3.03 6.40
N TYR A 154 31.23 -1.90 7.10
CA TYR A 154 30.52 -0.69 6.71
C TYR A 154 31.01 -0.18 5.35
N LYS A 155 30.06 0.19 4.48
CA LYS A 155 30.32 0.81 3.19
C LYS A 155 29.43 2.05 3.04
N ALA A 156 30.07 3.19 2.78
CA ALA A 156 29.35 4.46 2.69
C ALA A 156 28.41 4.49 1.47
N GLY A 157 27.16 4.88 1.69
CA GLY A 157 26.17 5.12 0.63
C GLY A 157 25.44 3.88 0.08
N GLU A 158 25.66 2.69 0.63
CA GLU A 158 24.91 1.49 0.19
C GLU A 158 23.50 1.43 0.80
N ARG A 159 22.46 1.35 -0.04
CA ARG A 159 21.02 1.32 0.35
C ARG A 159 20.64 0.17 1.31
N ASP A 160 21.47 -0.87 1.38
CA ASP A 160 21.30 -2.05 2.23
C ASP A 160 22.57 -2.35 3.07
N GLY A 161 23.41 -1.34 3.31
CA GLY A 161 24.70 -1.48 3.99
C GLY A 161 24.63 -2.02 5.43
N TYR A 162 23.44 -2.16 6.02
CA TYR A 162 23.23 -2.79 7.33
C TYR A 162 23.20 -4.33 7.28
N LYS A 163 23.07 -4.93 6.09
CA LYS A 163 22.97 -6.38 5.94
C LYS A 163 24.34 -7.02 6.08
N MET A 164 24.37 -8.19 6.72
CA MET A 164 25.53 -9.06 6.80
C MET A 164 25.38 -10.21 5.79
N ASP A 165 26.47 -10.53 5.08
CA ASP A 165 26.50 -11.67 4.17
C ASP A 165 26.44 -12.98 4.95
N ILE A 166 25.65 -13.95 4.48
CA ILE A 166 25.49 -15.25 5.14
C ILE A 166 26.84 -15.98 5.26
N ALA A 167 27.71 -15.83 4.26
CA ALA A 167 29.06 -16.41 4.29
C ALA A 167 29.89 -15.85 5.46
N ASP A 168 29.84 -14.53 5.69
CA ASP A 168 30.56 -13.89 6.79
C ASP A 168 30.02 -14.34 8.15
N ILE A 169 28.68 -14.48 8.27
CA ILE A 169 28.04 -14.99 9.49
C ILE A 169 28.46 -16.43 9.76
N ALA A 170 28.49 -17.28 8.73
CA ALA A 170 28.92 -18.66 8.85
C ALA A 170 30.39 -18.76 9.27
N THR A 171 31.28 -17.99 8.64
CA THR A 171 32.71 -17.95 9.01
C THR A 171 32.90 -17.42 10.44
N PHE A 172 32.20 -16.36 10.84
CA PHE A 172 32.27 -15.84 12.21
C PHE A 172 31.73 -16.85 13.24
N PHE A 173 30.66 -17.59 12.90
CA PHE A 173 30.17 -18.65 13.78
C PHE A 173 31.19 -19.77 13.96
N GLU A 174 31.70 -20.33 12.86
CA GLU A 174 32.54 -21.53 12.88
C GLU A 174 33.93 -21.27 13.43
N CYS A 175 34.54 -20.12 13.10
CA CYS A 175 35.90 -19.79 13.49
C CYS A 175 35.98 -19.02 14.82
N VAL A 176 34.91 -18.34 15.25
CA VAL A 176 34.95 -17.46 16.44
C VAL A 176 33.91 -17.85 17.48
N THR A 177 32.63 -17.80 17.11
CA THR A 177 31.56 -17.93 18.10
C THR A 177 31.51 -19.33 18.70
N ARG A 178 31.65 -20.36 17.86
CA ARG A 178 31.62 -21.75 18.30
C ARG A 178 32.83 -22.08 19.20
N PRO A 179 34.10 -21.81 18.82
CA PRO A 179 35.22 -22.06 19.73
C PRO A 179 35.13 -21.26 21.04
N ALA A 180 34.72 -19.98 20.99
CA ALA A 180 34.53 -19.16 22.19
C ALA A 180 33.48 -19.75 23.14
N LEU A 181 32.39 -20.30 22.60
CA LEU A 181 31.38 -21.01 23.39
C LEU A 181 31.90 -22.36 23.92
N GLN A 182 32.74 -23.08 23.17
CA GLN A 182 33.34 -24.33 23.65
C GLN A 182 34.27 -24.11 24.84
N GLU A 183 34.98 -22.98 24.87
CA GLU A 183 35.82 -22.59 26.00
C GLU A 183 34.98 -22.10 27.20
N ALA A 184 33.88 -21.40 26.95
CA ALA A 184 33.05 -20.83 28.00
C ALA A 184 32.09 -21.86 28.65
N VAL A 185 31.67 -22.90 27.92
CA VAL A 185 30.70 -23.90 28.36
C VAL A 185 31.43 -25.13 28.95
N PRO A 186 31.00 -25.69 30.10
CA PRO A 186 31.60 -26.90 30.65
C PRO A 186 31.67 -28.08 29.65
N ASP A 187 32.79 -28.80 29.65
CA ASP A 187 33.23 -29.75 28.61
C ASP A 187 32.16 -30.70 28.04
N LEU A 188 31.27 -31.25 28.88
CA LEU A 188 30.24 -32.21 28.48
C LEU A 188 29.04 -31.58 27.72
N ARG A 189 28.86 -30.25 27.80
CA ARG A 189 27.75 -29.53 27.13
C ARG A 189 28.19 -28.79 25.88
N ALA A 190 29.49 -28.49 25.75
CA ALA A 190 30.08 -27.88 24.56
C ALA A 190 29.92 -28.77 23.30
N SER A 191 29.85 -30.10 23.46
CA SER A 191 29.64 -31.05 22.36
C SER A 191 28.25 -30.97 21.69
N ASN A 192 27.28 -30.29 22.31
CA ASN A 192 25.92 -30.17 21.77
C ASN A 192 25.74 -28.97 20.82
N LEU A 193 26.79 -28.16 20.61
CA LEU A 193 26.79 -27.08 19.62
C LEU A 193 26.84 -27.67 18.20
N PRO A 194 26.12 -27.08 17.24
CA PRO A 194 26.18 -27.54 15.86
C PRO A 194 27.62 -27.38 15.34
N PRO A 195 28.12 -28.35 14.55
CA PRO A 195 29.50 -28.31 14.06
C PRO A 195 29.73 -27.19 13.04
N THR A 196 28.70 -26.84 12.25
CA THR A 196 28.74 -25.81 11.21
C THR A 196 27.45 -24.99 11.22
N TYR A 197 27.48 -23.80 10.61
CA TYR A 197 26.29 -22.97 10.42
C TYR A 197 25.25 -23.71 9.55
N GLU A 198 25.70 -24.41 8.51
CA GLU A 198 24.84 -25.19 7.61
C GLU A 198 24.12 -26.33 8.33
N ALA A 199 24.79 -27.03 9.26
CA ALA A 199 24.19 -28.09 10.06
C ALA A 199 23.03 -27.56 10.93
N GLU A 200 23.19 -26.38 11.53
CA GLU A 200 22.10 -25.75 12.26
C GLU A 200 20.98 -25.30 11.31
N LEU A 201 21.32 -24.70 10.17
CA LEU A 201 20.31 -24.29 9.18
C LEU A 201 19.47 -25.48 8.70
N TRP A 202 20.09 -26.64 8.48
CA TRP A 202 19.39 -27.89 8.16
C TRP A 202 18.45 -28.31 9.30
N ARG A 203 18.92 -28.29 10.55
CA ARG A 203 18.12 -28.62 11.75
C ARG A 203 16.88 -27.74 11.90
N LEU A 204 17.01 -26.45 11.57
CA LEU A 204 15.92 -25.48 11.72
C LEU A 204 14.90 -25.51 10.59
N ARG A 205 15.19 -26.13 9.45
CA ARG A 205 14.25 -26.21 8.32
C ARG A 205 13.13 -27.21 8.62
N SER A 206 11.90 -26.72 8.58
CA SER A 206 10.68 -27.54 8.61
C SER A 206 10.46 -28.28 7.28
N GLU A 207 9.54 -29.25 7.27
CA GLU A 207 9.12 -29.98 6.06
C GLU A 207 8.63 -29.07 4.92
N ASN A 208 8.11 -27.88 5.26
CA ASN A 208 7.64 -26.88 4.31
C ASN A 208 8.75 -25.91 3.84
N GLY A 209 10.01 -26.13 4.26
CA GLY A 209 11.16 -25.29 3.91
C GLY A 209 11.33 -24.02 4.74
N GLN A 210 10.39 -23.69 5.64
CA GLN A 210 10.51 -22.55 6.56
C GLN A 210 11.51 -22.84 7.68
N VAL A 211 12.32 -21.84 8.05
CA VAL A 211 13.30 -21.93 9.14
C VAL A 211 12.60 -21.60 10.47
N ALA A 212 12.46 -22.58 11.35
CA ALA A 212 11.99 -22.37 12.71
C ALA A 212 13.07 -21.65 13.53
N GLY A 213 12.76 -20.48 14.09
CA GLY A 213 13.72 -19.75 14.91
C GLY A 213 13.88 -20.40 16.30
N SER A 214 14.98 -21.13 16.52
CA SER A 214 15.34 -21.71 17.83
C SER A 214 16.61 -21.05 18.35
N ALA A 215 16.50 -20.41 19.51
CA ALA A 215 17.65 -19.92 20.27
C ALA A 215 18.18 -21.01 21.20
N ARG A 216 19.47 -20.95 21.55
CA ARG A 216 20.12 -21.81 22.54
C ARG A 216 20.36 -21.03 23.81
N MET A 217 19.92 -21.57 24.94
CA MET A 217 20.09 -20.92 26.23
C MET A 217 21.53 -21.04 26.72
N LEU A 218 22.13 -19.90 27.06
CA LEU A 218 23.44 -19.78 27.71
C LEU A 218 23.23 -19.33 29.15
N SER A 219 23.91 -19.97 30.10
CA SER A 219 23.84 -19.59 31.52
C SER A 219 24.58 -18.28 31.80
N GLU A 220 24.25 -17.64 32.92
CA GLU A 220 24.89 -16.41 33.38
C GLU A 220 26.43 -16.50 33.39
N GLU A 221 26.99 -17.61 33.90
CA GLU A 221 28.45 -17.82 33.96
C GLU A 221 29.12 -17.80 32.57
N VAL A 222 28.43 -18.31 31.56
CA VAL A 222 28.91 -18.32 30.17
C VAL A 222 28.82 -16.91 29.59
N VAL A 223 27.69 -16.23 29.84
CA VAL A 223 27.44 -14.87 29.34
C VAL A 223 28.51 -13.90 29.83
N ALA A 224 28.89 -13.97 31.10
CA ALA A 224 29.88 -13.08 31.71
C ALA A 224 31.30 -13.17 31.09
N LYS A 225 31.62 -14.26 30.39
CA LYS A 225 32.94 -14.47 29.75
C LYS A 225 32.89 -14.36 28.22
N LEU A 226 31.70 -14.46 27.63
CA LEU A 226 31.52 -14.69 26.20
C LEU A 226 32.14 -13.58 25.34
N ALA A 227 31.95 -12.30 25.67
CA ALA A 227 32.46 -11.21 24.84
C ALA A 227 34.01 -11.13 24.85
N GLY A 228 34.65 -11.46 25.98
CA GLY A 228 36.11 -11.57 26.09
C GLY A 228 36.61 -12.72 25.23
N ASN A 229 36.08 -13.92 25.43
CA ASN A 229 36.44 -15.11 24.65
C ASN A 229 36.24 -14.91 23.14
N LEU A 230 35.15 -14.25 22.72
CA LEU A 230 34.92 -13.93 21.31
C LEU A 230 36.04 -13.08 20.70
N ARG A 231 36.63 -12.17 21.47
CA ARG A 231 37.73 -11.32 21.00
C ARG A 231 39.05 -12.09 20.94
N ASP A 232 39.34 -12.85 21.98
CA ASP A 232 40.58 -13.64 22.06
C ASP A 232 40.61 -14.67 20.91
N VAL A 233 39.53 -15.42 20.73
CA VAL A 233 39.40 -16.39 19.63
C VAL A 233 39.41 -15.69 18.26
N LEU A 234 38.82 -14.50 18.12
CA LEU A 234 38.88 -13.74 16.87
C LEU A 234 40.32 -13.40 16.49
N GLU A 235 41.12 -12.92 17.43
CA GLU A 235 42.52 -12.59 17.17
C GLU A 235 43.36 -13.84 16.87
N ASP A 236 43.12 -14.96 17.56
CA ASP A 236 43.75 -16.24 17.25
C ASP A 236 43.39 -16.76 15.86
N ALA A 237 42.10 -16.67 15.48
CA ALA A 237 41.63 -17.08 14.15
C ALA A 237 42.25 -16.21 13.04
N ILE A 238 42.40 -14.91 13.28
CA ILE A 238 43.08 -13.99 12.37
C ILE A 238 44.57 -14.33 12.26
N ALA A 239 45.25 -14.58 13.39
CA ALA A 239 46.66 -14.98 13.41
C ALA A 239 46.90 -16.31 12.67
N ALA A 240 45.92 -17.22 12.71
CA ALA A 240 45.91 -18.47 11.97
C ALA A 240 45.56 -18.32 10.46
N GLY A 241 45.32 -17.09 9.97
CA GLY A 241 45.09 -16.78 8.56
C GLY A 241 43.62 -16.73 8.14
N SER A 242 42.66 -16.72 9.07
CA SER A 242 41.23 -16.57 8.73
C SER A 242 40.95 -15.15 8.20
N PRO A 243 40.08 -14.98 7.19
CA PRO A 243 39.76 -13.67 6.59
C PRO A 243 38.77 -12.87 7.46
N LEU A 244 39.06 -12.73 8.76
CA LEU A 244 38.16 -12.16 9.77
C LEU A 244 38.58 -10.76 10.26
N HIS A 245 39.55 -10.11 9.61
CA HIS A 245 39.97 -8.75 9.96
C HIS A 245 38.81 -7.75 9.99
N TRP A 246 37.79 -7.95 9.15
CA TRP A 246 36.59 -7.12 9.11
C TRP A 246 35.75 -7.19 10.38
N ALA A 247 35.89 -8.24 11.18
CA ALA A 247 35.15 -8.42 12.43
C ALA A 247 35.82 -7.71 13.62
N ARG A 248 37.04 -7.20 13.46
CA ARG A 248 37.72 -6.42 14.51
C ARG A 248 36.89 -5.19 14.90
N GLY A 249 36.84 -4.92 16.20
CA GLY A 249 36.06 -3.81 16.74
C GLY A 249 34.54 -4.03 16.72
N PHE A 250 34.08 -5.28 16.64
CA PHE A 250 32.67 -5.58 16.85
C PHE A 250 32.21 -5.11 18.24
N PHE A 251 30.94 -4.71 18.33
CA PHE A 251 30.31 -4.25 19.56
C PHE A 251 28.85 -4.70 19.63
N PHE A 252 28.24 -4.55 20.80
CA PHE A 252 26.87 -4.97 21.09
C PHE A 252 25.97 -3.77 21.36
N VAL A 253 24.73 -3.87 20.87
CA VAL A 253 23.62 -3.00 21.28
C VAL A 253 22.62 -3.81 22.07
N HIS A 254 22.39 -3.37 23.30
CA HIS A 254 21.41 -3.93 24.23
C HIS A 254 20.12 -3.13 24.09
N GLN A 255 19.04 -3.82 23.75
CA GLN A 255 17.76 -3.21 23.51
C GLN A 255 16.69 -3.81 24.41
N VAL A 256 16.12 -2.97 25.28
CA VAL A 256 14.91 -3.30 26.03
C VAL A 256 13.72 -2.66 25.33
N ARG A 257 12.66 -3.43 25.06
CA ARG A 257 11.43 -2.94 24.40
C ARG A 257 10.17 -3.50 25.04
N GLY A 258 9.11 -2.69 25.03
CA GLY A 258 7.75 -3.16 25.30
C GLY A 258 7.47 -3.47 26.77
N VAL A 259 8.04 -2.66 27.68
CA VAL A 259 7.84 -2.75 29.13
C VAL A 259 7.04 -1.56 29.71
N LYS A 260 6.32 -0.82 28.84
CA LYS A 260 5.52 0.39 29.17
C LYS A 260 4.72 0.27 30.47
N ASP A 261 3.88 -0.75 30.57
CA ASP A 261 2.95 -0.87 31.72
C ASP A 261 3.58 -1.51 32.96
N ALA A 262 4.82 -2.02 32.86
CA ALA A 262 5.48 -2.72 33.95
C ALA A 262 6.21 -1.79 34.93
N ASN A 263 6.46 -0.53 34.55
CA ASN A 263 7.33 0.40 35.29
C ASN A 263 6.71 1.79 35.48
N VAL A 264 5.42 1.86 35.83
CA VAL A 264 4.73 3.12 36.09
C VAL A 264 4.95 3.56 37.54
N TYR A 265 5.43 4.78 37.74
CA TYR A 265 5.69 5.35 39.06
C TYR A 265 4.87 6.64 39.28
N PRO A 266 4.34 6.85 40.50
CA PRO A 266 3.83 8.17 40.87
C PRO A 266 4.99 9.19 40.87
N PRO A 267 4.71 10.49 40.67
CA PRO A 267 5.76 11.52 40.59
C PRO A 267 6.73 11.51 41.78
N THR A 268 6.25 11.22 42.98
CA THR A 268 7.06 11.16 44.21
C THR A 268 8.02 9.97 44.28
N GLY A 269 7.83 8.91 43.49
CA GLY A 269 8.66 7.71 43.46
C GLY A 269 9.64 7.63 42.28
N ALA A 270 9.60 8.60 41.36
CA ALA A 270 10.24 8.50 40.05
C ALA A 270 11.76 8.76 40.05
N ALA A 271 12.33 9.37 41.11
CA ALA A 271 13.79 9.59 41.24
C ALA A 271 14.63 8.29 41.26
N GLY A 272 14.03 7.13 41.53
CA GLY A 272 14.69 5.81 41.45
C GLY A 272 14.24 4.95 40.27
N ALA A 273 13.39 5.46 39.36
CA ALA A 273 12.73 4.68 38.33
C ALA A 273 13.72 4.04 37.35
N ILE A 274 14.72 4.80 36.90
CA ILE A 274 15.73 4.32 35.94
C ILE A 274 16.62 3.25 36.58
N ASN A 275 17.03 3.42 37.84
CA ASN A 275 17.85 2.41 38.53
C ASN A 275 17.07 1.11 38.75
N ARG A 276 15.79 1.20 39.11
CA ARG A 276 14.91 0.02 39.19
C ARG A 276 14.69 -0.61 37.82
N PHE A 277 14.52 0.19 36.77
CA PHE A 277 14.41 -0.31 35.41
C PHE A 277 15.65 -1.10 34.99
N ILE A 278 16.85 -0.59 35.28
CA ILE A 278 18.13 -1.27 35.02
C ILE A 278 18.16 -2.62 35.74
N ALA A 279 17.85 -2.64 37.04
CA ALA A 279 17.82 -3.86 37.84
C ALA A 279 16.78 -4.87 37.34
N ASN A 280 15.55 -4.42 37.08
CA ASN A 280 14.43 -5.27 36.62
C ASN A 280 14.67 -5.87 35.23
N ASN A 281 15.51 -5.23 34.41
CA ASN A 281 15.87 -5.72 33.07
C ASN A 281 17.25 -6.39 33.03
N HIS A 282 17.85 -6.68 34.19
CA HIS A 282 19.10 -7.42 34.31
C HIS A 282 20.27 -6.74 33.59
N ILE A 283 20.27 -5.41 33.52
CA ILE A 283 21.36 -4.62 32.93
C ILE A 283 22.41 -4.36 34.01
N SER A 284 23.70 -4.54 33.70
CA SER A 284 24.80 -4.21 34.60
C SER A 284 24.80 -2.73 34.96
N ALA A 285 24.58 -2.42 36.24
CA ALA A 285 24.64 -1.04 36.75
C ALA A 285 26.05 -0.44 36.59
N GLU A 286 27.09 -1.26 36.71
CA GLU A 286 28.47 -0.85 36.48
C GLU A 286 28.69 -0.43 35.03
N ALA A 287 28.22 -1.23 34.06
CA ALA A 287 28.34 -0.91 32.64
C ALA A 287 27.61 0.40 32.26
N VAL A 288 26.46 0.66 32.89
CA VAL A 288 25.70 1.90 32.66
C VAL A 288 26.39 3.12 33.30
N THR A 289 26.97 2.96 34.49
CA THR A 289 27.59 4.05 35.23
C THR A 289 29.02 4.37 34.78
N SER A 290 29.76 3.39 34.26
CA SER A 290 31.11 3.58 33.71
C SER A 290 31.10 4.30 32.36
N ASP A 291 30.09 4.04 31.52
CA ASP A 291 29.90 4.72 30.23
C ASP A 291 28.49 5.32 30.06
N PRO A 292 28.14 6.34 30.86
CA PRO A 292 26.78 6.88 30.93
C PRO A 292 26.35 7.62 29.64
N LYS A 293 27.27 7.83 28.69
CA LYS A 293 27.01 8.50 27.40
C LYS A 293 26.58 7.54 26.30
N ASN A 294 26.85 6.24 26.47
CA ASN A 294 26.48 5.20 25.51
C ASN A 294 25.21 4.44 25.90
N TRP A 295 24.58 4.81 27.02
CA TRP A 295 23.27 4.31 27.45
C TRP A 295 22.20 5.38 27.33
N TYR A 296 21.10 5.03 26.67
CA TYR A 296 19.96 5.90 26.41
C TYR A 296 18.68 5.27 26.91
N PHE A 297 17.81 6.10 27.47
CA PHE A 297 16.52 5.69 28.02
C PHE A 297 15.41 6.54 27.42
N ASP A 298 14.27 5.90 27.14
CA ASP A 298 13.05 6.58 26.76
C ASP A 298 12.23 6.85 28.03
N ALA A 299 12.35 8.07 28.56
CA ALA A 299 11.60 8.53 29.71
C ALA A 299 10.24 9.08 29.27
N GLY A 300 9.17 8.59 29.89
CA GLY A 300 7.80 8.97 29.58
C GLY A 300 7.14 9.74 30.72
N VAL A 301 6.37 10.77 30.38
CA VAL A 301 5.37 11.36 31.26
C VAL A 301 4.00 11.24 30.61
N GLU A 302 3.05 10.73 31.36
CA GLU A 302 1.64 10.65 30.96
C GLU A 302 0.83 11.63 31.80
N ILE A 303 -0.02 12.40 31.13
CA ILE A 303 -0.91 13.41 31.70
C ILE A 303 -2.35 12.96 31.47
N SER A 304 -3.07 12.75 32.57
CA SER A 304 -4.46 12.29 32.57
C SER A 304 -5.36 13.32 33.25
N SER A 305 -6.60 13.43 32.78
CA SER A 305 -7.61 14.28 33.43
C SER A 305 -7.97 13.70 34.80
N ALA A 306 -8.05 14.54 35.83
CA ALA A 306 -8.48 14.08 37.16
C ALA A 306 -10.01 13.91 37.27
N SER A 307 -10.79 14.57 36.41
CA SER A 307 -12.27 14.48 36.37
C SER A 307 -12.78 13.24 35.61
N THR A 308 -11.94 12.57 34.82
CA THR A 308 -12.27 11.42 33.95
C THR A 308 -13.32 11.68 32.86
N ASP A 309 -13.79 12.91 32.68
CA ASP A 309 -14.80 13.26 31.66
C ASP A 309 -14.18 13.86 30.38
N ASP A 310 -12.88 14.20 30.41
CA ASP A 310 -12.20 14.86 29.28
C ASP A 310 -11.03 14.02 28.75
N SER A 311 -10.95 13.94 27.42
CA SER A 311 -9.78 13.47 26.69
C SER A 311 -8.77 14.61 26.55
N LEU A 312 -7.55 14.36 26.99
CA LEU A 312 -6.44 15.31 26.88
C LEU A 312 -5.64 15.07 25.60
N ALA A 313 -5.28 16.15 24.91
CA ALA A 313 -4.49 16.08 23.70
C ALA A 313 -3.53 17.26 23.56
N TRP A 314 -2.44 17.06 22.82
CA TRP A 314 -1.42 18.07 22.55
C TRP A 314 -1.91 19.14 21.59
N ARG A 315 -1.54 20.39 21.86
CA ARG A 315 -1.76 21.51 20.95
C ARG A 315 -0.60 21.64 19.97
N ALA A 316 -0.91 21.74 18.70
CA ALA A 316 0.07 21.86 17.64
C ALA A 316 0.92 23.14 17.73
N ASP A 317 0.32 24.25 18.19
CA ASP A 317 0.97 25.54 18.40
C ASP A 317 1.92 25.56 19.62
N SER A 318 1.84 24.54 20.48
CA SER A 318 2.59 24.47 21.73
C SER A 318 3.90 23.68 21.61
N HIS A 319 4.12 22.96 20.50
CA HIS A 319 5.29 22.09 20.31
C HIS A 319 6.63 22.84 20.46
N THR A 320 6.71 24.07 19.94
CA THR A 320 7.90 24.92 20.10
C THR A 320 8.14 25.26 21.56
N ALA A 321 7.08 25.61 22.29
CA ALA A 321 7.15 25.96 23.70
C ALA A 321 7.53 24.75 24.56
N ILE A 322 7.09 23.52 24.23
CA ILE A 322 7.52 22.29 24.92
C ILE A 322 9.05 22.16 24.85
N LEU A 323 9.65 22.33 23.67
CA LEU A 323 11.11 22.23 23.50
C LEU A 323 11.87 23.27 24.32
N ARG A 324 11.33 24.50 24.40
CA ARG A 324 11.96 25.60 25.12
C ARG A 324 11.78 25.47 26.63
N ASP A 325 10.54 25.31 27.09
CA ASP A 325 10.17 25.45 28.48
C ASP A 325 10.52 24.18 29.27
N VAL A 326 10.27 23.00 28.69
CA VAL A 326 10.50 21.71 29.35
C VAL A 326 11.95 21.28 29.17
N PHE A 327 12.49 21.43 27.97
CA PHE A 327 13.79 20.86 27.61
C PHE A 327 14.92 21.87 27.46
N TRP A 328 14.65 23.15 27.76
CA TRP A 328 15.62 24.26 27.76
C TRP A 328 16.38 24.40 26.45
N ILE A 329 15.72 24.06 25.34
CA ILE A 329 16.28 24.28 24.01
C ILE A 329 16.13 25.77 23.66
N PRO A 330 17.19 26.47 23.22
CA PRO A 330 17.10 27.87 22.84
C PRO A 330 15.98 28.12 21.82
N GLU A 331 15.20 29.19 22.00
CA GLU A 331 14.05 29.56 21.17
C GLU A 331 14.34 29.45 19.67
N GLY A 332 15.44 30.04 19.20
CA GLY A 332 15.82 29.99 17.78
C GLY A 332 16.07 28.58 17.24
N HIS A 333 16.48 27.63 18.08
CA HIS A 333 16.58 26.22 17.72
C HIS A 333 15.23 25.49 17.80
N ALA A 334 14.43 25.77 18.83
CA ALA A 334 13.09 25.21 18.97
C ALA A 334 12.20 25.58 17.77
N VAL A 335 12.15 26.86 17.41
CA VAL A 335 11.41 27.38 16.24
C VAL A 335 11.90 26.73 14.96
N ARG A 336 13.22 26.71 14.73
CA ARG A 336 13.80 26.10 13.52
C ARG A 336 13.47 24.61 13.41
N MET A 337 13.48 23.87 14.51
CA MET A 337 13.21 22.44 14.50
C MET A 337 11.74 22.14 14.25
N THR A 338 10.83 22.88 14.89
CA THR A 338 9.37 22.70 14.78
C THR A 338 8.78 23.33 13.52
N LYS A 339 9.61 24.00 12.72
CA LYS A 339 9.25 24.51 11.40
C LYS A 339 8.74 23.40 10.48
N THR A 340 7.57 23.60 9.88
CA THR A 340 7.08 22.67 8.84
C THR A 340 8.05 22.61 7.65
N GLY A 341 8.48 21.39 7.32
CA GLY A 341 9.52 21.11 6.32
C GLY A 341 10.91 20.86 6.91
N SER A 342 11.09 21.07 8.21
CA SER A 342 12.24 20.54 8.96
C SER A 342 12.29 19.02 8.84
N THR A 343 13.48 18.48 8.56
CA THR A 343 13.71 17.02 8.57
C THR A 343 13.68 16.43 9.98
N SER A 344 13.75 17.29 10.99
CA SER A 344 13.75 16.91 12.41
C SER A 344 12.36 16.92 13.04
N TYR A 345 11.29 17.31 12.33
CA TYR A 345 9.95 17.47 12.93
C TYR A 345 8.87 16.85 12.05
N TYR A 346 7.99 16.11 12.69
CA TYR A 346 6.80 15.55 12.09
C TYR A 346 5.59 15.85 12.98
N LYS A 347 4.53 16.42 12.40
CA LYS A 347 3.27 16.71 13.07
C LYS A 347 2.30 15.55 12.87
N ASP A 348 1.66 15.11 13.95
CA ASP A 348 0.72 13.97 13.95
C ASP A 348 -0.70 14.45 14.34
N PRO A 349 -1.50 14.99 13.40
CA PRO A 349 -2.90 15.38 13.64
C PRO A 349 -3.74 14.24 14.20
N VAL A 350 -4.67 14.54 15.11
CA VAL A 350 -5.52 13.54 15.76
C VAL A 350 -6.97 13.72 15.36
N SER A 351 -7.64 12.62 14.99
CA SER A 351 -9.05 12.66 14.56
C SER A 351 -9.30 13.70 13.47
N HIS A 352 -8.31 13.90 12.59
CA HIS A 352 -8.31 14.90 11.52
C HIS A 352 -8.29 16.36 11.97
N LEU A 353 -8.18 16.66 13.27
CA LEU A 353 -8.02 18.03 13.78
C LEU A 353 -6.58 18.51 13.57
N THR A 354 -6.40 19.65 12.91
CA THR A 354 -5.06 20.13 12.53
C THR A 354 -4.36 20.90 13.65
N GLU A 355 -5.13 21.49 14.56
CA GLU A 355 -4.64 22.23 15.72
C GLU A 355 -4.38 21.33 16.93
N VAL A 356 -4.99 20.14 16.94
CA VAL A 356 -4.81 19.11 17.97
C VAL A 356 -3.94 18.01 17.38
N ALA A 357 -2.66 18.04 17.69
CA ALA A 357 -1.68 17.15 17.08
C ALA A 357 -0.61 16.79 18.08
N GLY A 358 -0.19 15.53 18.05
CA GLY A 358 1.10 15.14 18.59
C GLY A 358 2.25 15.55 17.67
N CYS A 359 3.46 15.16 18.04
CA CYS A 359 4.63 15.34 17.18
C CYS A 359 5.73 14.30 17.43
N ARG A 360 6.58 14.12 16.43
CA ARG A 360 7.86 13.40 16.54
C ARG A 360 8.99 14.34 16.18
N ILE A 361 10.00 14.40 17.04
CA ILE A 361 11.14 15.29 16.88
C ILE A 361 12.44 14.50 17.01
N THR A 362 13.32 14.63 16.04
CA THR A 362 14.67 14.03 16.04
C THR A 362 15.70 15.15 15.89
N PRO A 363 16.15 15.75 17.00
CA PRO A 363 17.08 16.87 16.94
C PRO A 363 18.42 16.47 16.32
N GLY A 364 18.95 17.30 15.43
CA GLY A 364 20.35 17.20 15.02
C GLY A 364 21.31 17.50 16.19
N ILE A 365 22.60 17.19 16.06
CA ILE A 365 23.60 17.30 17.15
C ILE A 365 23.57 18.68 17.84
N ARG A 366 23.43 19.77 17.07
CA ARG A 366 23.37 21.14 17.60
C ARG A 366 22.01 21.52 18.21
N GLY A 367 20.96 20.74 17.98
CA GLY A 367 19.59 20.98 18.44
C GLY A 367 19.19 20.18 19.68
N ARG A 368 20.08 19.33 20.23
CA ARG A 368 19.75 18.42 21.34
C ARG A 368 19.52 19.10 22.69
N GLY A 369 19.92 20.36 22.83
CA GLY A 369 19.83 21.11 24.09
C GLY A 369 20.74 20.56 25.19
N PRO A 370 20.64 21.13 26.41
CA PRO A 370 21.48 20.73 27.55
C PRO A 370 21.20 19.30 28.03
N LEU A 371 19.99 18.78 27.82
CA LEU A 371 19.60 17.42 28.19
C LEU A 371 19.98 16.37 27.14
N GLY A 372 20.64 16.76 26.04
CA GLY A 372 21.14 15.82 25.05
C GLY A 372 20.04 14.98 24.35
N ILE A 373 18.86 15.56 24.15
CA ILE A 373 17.69 14.84 23.62
C ILE A 373 17.96 14.36 22.21
N VAL A 374 17.83 13.06 22.01
CA VAL A 374 18.07 12.41 20.72
C VAL A 374 16.77 12.21 19.94
N LYS A 375 15.67 12.02 20.67
CA LYS A 375 14.33 11.82 20.10
C LYS A 375 13.29 12.28 21.09
N LEU A 376 12.20 12.85 20.60
CA LEU A 376 11.02 13.22 21.38
C LEU A 376 9.77 12.78 20.63
N GLN A 377 8.77 12.30 21.35
CA GLN A 377 7.47 11.96 20.81
C GLN A 377 6.36 12.40 21.75
N ALA A 378 5.47 13.28 21.28
CA ALA A 378 4.24 13.66 21.94
C ALA A 378 3.07 12.99 21.21
N TYR A 379 2.23 12.25 21.93
CA TYR A 379 1.11 11.51 21.36
C TYR A 379 0.01 11.22 22.40
N GLN A 380 -1.05 10.54 21.98
CA GLN A 380 -2.23 10.23 22.77
C GLN A 380 -2.36 8.72 23.03
N THR A 381 -2.87 8.33 24.20
CA THR A 381 -2.89 6.92 24.63
C THR A 381 -4.06 6.11 24.09
N ASP A 382 -5.14 6.76 23.65
CA ASP A 382 -6.32 6.11 23.08
C ASP A 382 -6.06 5.26 21.83
N LYS A 383 -4.92 5.46 21.17
CA LYS A 383 -4.41 4.55 20.12
C LYS A 383 -4.38 3.08 20.60
N ALA A 384 -4.18 2.83 21.90
CA ALA A 384 -4.14 1.49 22.48
C ALA A 384 -5.41 0.67 22.21
N VAL A 385 -6.57 1.32 22.06
CA VAL A 385 -7.85 0.66 21.79
C VAL A 385 -7.90 0.07 20.37
N THR A 386 -7.13 0.64 19.44
CA THR A 386 -7.09 0.21 18.02
C THR A 386 -5.74 -0.40 17.63
N ALA A 387 -4.77 -0.41 18.55
CA ALA A 387 -3.45 -0.98 18.34
C ALA A 387 -3.54 -2.50 18.46
N ALA A 388 -2.91 -3.19 17.51
CA ALA A 388 -2.75 -4.63 17.57
C ALA A 388 -1.28 -4.94 17.32
N VAL A 389 -0.59 -5.42 18.36
CA VAL A 389 0.75 -6.03 18.19
C VAL A 389 0.53 -7.49 17.78
N VAL A 390 -0.10 -7.71 16.63
CA VAL A 390 -0.22 -9.05 16.04
C VAL A 390 0.79 -9.16 14.91
N GLY A 391 1.57 -10.23 14.95
CA GLY A 391 2.84 -10.39 14.24
C GLY A 391 2.82 -10.14 12.73
N GLN A 392 4.03 -9.85 12.22
CA GLN A 392 4.41 -9.70 10.81
C GLN A 392 3.87 -8.47 10.07
N GLY A 393 3.19 -7.56 10.77
CA GLY A 393 2.78 -6.25 10.26
C GLY A 393 3.68 -5.14 10.75
N SER A 394 3.94 -4.18 9.87
CA SER A 394 4.87 -3.10 10.08
C SER A 394 4.18 -1.78 10.54
N TYR A 395 2.85 -1.86 10.68
CA TYR A 395 2.01 -0.83 11.28
C TYR A 395 1.62 -1.26 12.70
N HIS A 396 1.76 -0.36 13.68
CA HIS A 396 1.36 -0.64 15.06
C HIS A 396 -0.16 -0.53 15.28
N ALA A 397 -0.85 0.22 14.42
CA ALA A 397 -2.29 0.38 14.41
C ALA A 397 -2.94 -0.55 13.38
N LYS A 398 -4.17 -0.99 13.64
CA LYS A 398 -4.95 -1.77 12.67
C LYS A 398 -5.23 -0.92 11.43
N ARG A 399 -4.79 -1.41 10.26
CA ARG A 399 -4.97 -0.73 8.96
C ARG A 399 -6.09 -1.37 8.17
N VAL A 400 -6.92 -0.55 7.55
CA VAL A 400 -7.94 -0.93 6.58
C VAL A 400 -7.33 -0.81 5.18
N LYS A 401 -7.50 -1.85 4.34
CA LYS A 401 -7.07 -1.86 2.94
C LYS A 401 -8.24 -1.57 1.99
N LEU A 402 -7.95 -0.99 0.82
CA LEU A 402 -8.96 -0.69 -0.19
C LEU A 402 -9.77 -1.92 -0.60
N LYS A 403 -9.09 -3.05 -0.80
CA LYS A 403 -9.75 -4.33 -1.12
C LYS A 403 -10.79 -4.73 -0.07
N GLN A 404 -10.47 -4.53 1.22
CA GLN A 404 -11.41 -4.85 2.30
C GLN A 404 -12.64 -3.95 2.22
N VAL A 405 -12.46 -2.63 2.01
CA VAL A 405 -13.57 -1.67 1.88
C VAL A 405 -14.45 -1.99 0.66
N MET A 406 -13.85 -2.42 -0.44
CA MET A 406 -14.58 -2.77 -1.66
C MET A 406 -15.41 -4.05 -1.58
N GLU A 407 -14.97 -5.00 -0.74
CA GLU A 407 -15.61 -6.29 -0.53
C GLU A 407 -16.56 -6.25 0.70
N ASP A 408 -16.49 -5.19 1.50
CA ASP A 408 -17.31 -4.99 2.69
C ASP A 408 -18.76 -4.75 2.29
N ARG A 409 -19.66 -5.61 2.76
CA ARG A 409 -21.11 -5.44 2.59
C ARG A 409 -21.80 -5.30 3.94
N ASP A 410 -21.37 -6.06 4.94
CA ASP A 410 -21.70 -5.87 6.36
C ASP A 410 -20.72 -6.67 7.24
N GLY A 411 -20.27 -6.08 8.35
CA GLY A 411 -19.42 -6.73 9.36
C GLY A 411 -17.92 -6.70 9.06
N GLY A 412 -17.48 -5.93 8.06
CA GLY A 412 -16.06 -5.76 7.75
C GLY A 412 -15.34 -4.76 8.67
N PRO A 413 -14.10 -4.36 8.29
CA PRO A 413 -13.23 -3.58 9.17
C PRO A 413 -13.80 -2.23 9.61
N ILE A 414 -14.62 -1.58 8.77
CA ILE A 414 -15.24 -0.29 9.09
C ILE A 414 -16.28 -0.45 10.20
N ASP A 415 -17.09 -1.52 10.16
CA ASP A 415 -18.07 -1.84 11.20
C ASP A 415 -17.43 -2.20 12.54
N LEU A 416 -16.32 -2.94 12.49
CA LEU A 416 -15.56 -3.25 13.70
C LEU A 416 -14.97 -1.98 14.33
N LEU A 417 -14.48 -1.02 13.54
CA LEU A 417 -14.01 0.26 14.05
C LEU A 417 -15.16 1.11 14.63
N PHE A 418 -16.31 1.14 13.95
CA PHE A 418 -17.51 1.79 14.48
C PHE A 418 -17.89 1.23 15.86
N ALA A 419 -17.94 -0.10 16.00
CA ALA A 419 -18.26 -0.75 17.27
C ALA A 419 -17.25 -0.38 18.37
N VAL A 420 -15.96 -0.33 18.04
CA VAL A 420 -14.91 0.08 18.98
C VAL A 420 -15.11 1.53 19.45
N TYR A 421 -15.40 2.46 18.55
CA TYR A 421 -15.61 3.87 18.92
C TYR A 421 -16.88 4.06 19.74
N GLU A 422 -17.98 3.38 19.36
CA GLU A 422 -19.23 3.41 20.11
C GLU A 422 -19.08 2.83 21.51
N GLU A 423 -18.41 1.68 21.66
CA GLU A 423 -18.18 1.11 22.98
C GLU A 423 -17.22 1.97 23.81
N SER A 424 -16.21 2.58 23.19
CA SER A 424 -15.31 3.53 23.88
C SER A 424 -16.09 4.73 24.42
N ARG A 425 -17.02 5.28 23.64
CA ARG A 425 -17.93 6.35 24.05
C ARG A 425 -18.84 5.92 25.20
N LYS A 426 -19.53 4.77 25.08
CA LYS A 426 -20.45 4.25 26.11
C LYS A 426 -19.74 3.95 27.43
N LYS A 427 -18.51 3.45 27.36
CA LYS A 427 -17.68 3.14 28.53
C LYS A 427 -16.91 4.36 29.05
N LYS A 428 -17.11 5.54 28.47
CA LYS A 428 -16.44 6.80 28.84
C LYS A 428 -14.91 6.65 28.86
N VAL A 429 -14.36 5.95 27.87
CA VAL A 429 -12.91 5.82 27.72
C VAL A 429 -12.36 7.22 27.39
N VAL A 430 -11.38 7.69 28.16
CA VAL A 430 -10.70 8.97 27.89
C VAL A 430 -9.33 8.74 27.28
N SER A 431 -8.88 9.72 26.49
CA SER A 431 -7.51 9.77 26.00
C SER A 431 -6.60 10.57 26.94
N ASN A 432 -5.39 10.07 27.18
CA ASN A 432 -4.36 10.80 27.92
C ASN A 432 -3.32 11.37 26.97
N ALA A 433 -2.70 12.48 27.34
CA ALA A 433 -1.58 13.05 26.61
C ALA A 433 -0.27 12.48 27.15
N ARG A 434 0.61 12.01 26.27
CA ARG A 434 1.88 11.37 26.63
C ARG A 434 3.05 12.00 25.90
N LEU A 435 4.12 12.28 26.63
CA LEU A 435 5.39 12.79 26.12
C LEU A 435 6.51 11.80 26.47
N GLU A 436 7.18 11.29 25.45
CA GLU A 436 8.33 10.40 25.58
C GLU A 436 9.58 11.09 25.05
N VAL A 437 10.70 10.98 25.77
CA VAL A 437 11.97 11.58 25.38
C VAL A 437 13.12 10.58 25.53
N ARG A 438 13.95 10.47 24.50
CA ARG A 438 15.18 9.68 24.49
C ARG A 438 16.35 10.53 24.95
N VAL A 439 16.94 10.16 26.07
CA VAL A 439 18.02 10.90 26.74
C VAL A 439 19.15 9.98 27.18
N PRO A 440 20.40 10.48 27.25
CA PRO A 440 21.49 9.69 27.80
C PRO A 440 21.33 9.51 29.32
N TYR A 441 21.83 8.40 29.85
CA TYR A 441 21.80 8.09 31.29
C TYR A 441 22.46 9.19 32.14
N ALA A 442 23.46 9.87 31.58
CA ALA A 442 24.18 10.95 32.21
C ALA A 442 23.30 12.09 32.74
N VAL A 443 22.09 12.30 32.18
CA VAL A 443 21.18 13.41 32.54
C VAL A 443 19.87 12.94 33.19
N ARG A 444 19.85 11.70 33.69
CA ARG A 444 18.62 11.04 34.17
C ARG A 444 17.86 11.82 35.25
N GLU A 445 18.58 12.47 36.17
CA GLU A 445 17.98 13.23 37.27
C GLU A 445 17.43 14.58 36.77
N GLU A 446 18.15 15.21 35.85
CA GLU A 446 17.79 16.49 35.24
C GLU A 446 16.52 16.36 34.40
N VAL A 447 16.38 15.28 33.64
CA VAL A 447 15.19 15.02 32.81
C VAL A 447 13.95 14.80 33.68
N HIS A 448 14.10 14.03 34.75
CA HIS A 448 13.01 13.85 35.72
C HIS A 448 12.59 15.19 36.35
N ARG A 449 13.56 16.00 36.81
CA ARG A 449 13.31 17.34 37.35
C ARG A 449 12.63 18.26 36.34
N ALA A 450 13.07 18.21 35.09
CA ALA A 450 12.53 18.99 33.99
C ALA A 450 11.04 18.70 33.75
N MET A 451 10.59 17.46 33.94
CA MET A 451 9.19 17.07 33.73
C MET A 451 8.27 17.26 34.95
N GLN A 452 8.80 17.21 36.18
CA GLN A 452 7.99 17.30 37.40
C GLN A 452 7.42 18.70 37.67
N GLY A 453 8.14 19.77 37.33
CA GLY A 453 7.77 21.15 37.63
C GLY A 453 6.90 21.84 36.56
N VAL A 454 6.47 21.09 35.54
CA VAL A 454 5.79 21.67 34.37
C VAL A 454 4.31 21.88 34.64
N ASN A 455 3.82 23.09 34.36
CA ASN A 455 2.38 23.34 34.25
C ASN A 455 1.89 22.83 32.88
N TRP A 456 1.52 21.56 32.80
CA TRP A 456 1.16 20.89 31.55
C TRP A 456 -0.06 21.50 30.84
N ARG A 457 -0.92 22.23 31.57
CA ARG A 457 -2.11 22.92 31.02
C ARG A 457 -1.77 23.84 29.86
N LYS A 458 -0.58 24.46 29.87
CA LYS A 458 -0.09 25.36 28.81
C LYS A 458 -0.02 24.71 27.43
N TYR A 459 0.10 23.38 27.36
CA TYR A 459 0.39 22.65 26.12
C TYR A 459 -0.77 21.75 25.65
N LEU A 460 -1.89 21.75 26.39
CA LEU A 460 -2.96 20.77 26.21
C LEU A 460 -4.32 21.41 25.88
N VAL A 461 -5.15 20.63 25.22
CA VAL A 461 -6.61 20.82 25.15
C VAL A 461 -7.31 19.74 25.97
N ALA A 462 -8.48 20.07 26.51
CA ALA A 462 -9.41 19.15 27.16
C ALA A 462 -10.70 19.08 26.34
N ILE A 463 -10.94 17.94 25.69
CA ILE A 463 -12.12 17.72 24.84
C ILE A 463 -13.02 16.70 25.54
N PRO A 464 -14.31 17.00 25.74
CA PRO A 464 -15.25 16.05 26.36
C PRO A 464 -15.20 14.68 25.67
N TYR A 465 -15.19 13.59 26.44
CA TYR A 465 -15.03 12.23 25.90
C TYR A 465 -16.07 11.93 24.81
N ASP A 466 -17.29 12.44 24.98
CA ASP A 466 -18.39 12.24 24.02
C ASP A 466 -18.08 12.91 22.68
N ASN A 467 -17.60 14.15 22.69
CA ASN A 467 -17.16 14.85 21.48
C ASN A 467 -15.97 14.16 20.83
N TRP A 468 -15.01 13.70 21.65
CA TRP A 468 -13.79 13.02 21.19
C TRP A 468 -14.12 11.76 20.38
N TRP A 469 -15.04 10.93 20.87
CA TRP A 469 -15.45 9.70 20.16
C TRP A 469 -16.49 9.95 19.08
N ASN A 470 -17.46 10.85 19.29
CA ASN A 470 -18.49 11.17 18.28
C ASN A 470 -17.87 11.69 16.97
N LEU A 471 -16.78 12.47 17.05
CA LEU A 471 -16.06 12.92 15.85
C LEU A 471 -15.61 11.72 14.99
N ARG A 472 -15.01 10.71 15.62
CA ARG A 472 -14.57 9.48 14.91
C ARG A 472 -15.75 8.61 14.48
N THR A 473 -16.77 8.47 15.32
CA THR A 473 -17.98 7.71 15.00
C THR A 473 -18.65 8.30 13.75
N TYR A 474 -18.89 9.61 13.72
CA TYR A 474 -19.54 10.26 12.57
C TYR A 474 -18.67 10.17 11.31
N SER A 475 -17.34 10.29 11.43
CA SER A 475 -16.41 10.01 10.33
C SER A 475 -16.60 8.61 9.76
N ILE A 476 -16.62 7.58 10.61
CA ILE A 476 -16.80 6.19 10.17
C ILE A 476 -18.18 5.97 9.54
N ILE A 477 -19.25 6.58 10.05
CA ILE A 477 -20.59 6.50 9.43
C ILE A 477 -20.55 7.05 8.01
N ALA A 478 -19.93 8.21 7.79
CA ALA A 478 -19.81 8.78 6.45
C ALA A 478 -18.97 7.90 5.51
N TYR A 479 -17.88 7.33 6.02
CA TYR A 479 -17.00 6.43 5.28
C TYR A 479 -17.74 5.15 4.88
N LYS A 480 -18.54 4.59 5.80
CA LYS A 480 -19.41 3.44 5.52
C LYS A 480 -20.47 3.79 4.47
N ALA A 481 -21.09 4.97 4.55
CA ALA A 481 -22.09 5.39 3.57
C ALA A 481 -21.50 5.47 2.14
N ILE A 482 -20.28 5.98 1.98
CA ILE A 482 -19.58 6.00 0.69
C ILE A 482 -19.25 4.58 0.23
N ALA A 483 -18.67 3.75 1.11
CA ALA A 483 -18.29 2.38 0.79
C ALA A 483 -19.49 1.53 0.36
N GLY A 484 -20.61 1.62 1.11
CA GLY A 484 -21.86 0.93 0.79
C GLY A 484 -22.45 1.39 -0.54
N THR A 485 -22.52 2.72 -0.77
CA THR A 485 -23.01 3.25 -2.05
C THR A 485 -22.13 2.79 -3.21
N TYR A 486 -20.81 2.75 -3.04
CA TYR A 486 -19.89 2.21 -4.03
C TYR A 486 -20.08 0.71 -4.26
N ALA A 487 -20.32 -0.09 -3.21
CA ALA A 487 -20.54 -1.53 -3.31
C ALA A 487 -21.84 -1.88 -4.05
N ASP A 488 -22.86 -1.04 -3.91
CA ASP A 488 -24.17 -1.16 -4.55
C ASP A 488 -24.24 -0.52 -5.95
N ALA A 489 -23.29 0.37 -6.28
CA ALA A 489 -23.22 1.02 -7.57
C ALA A 489 -22.96 0.04 -8.73
N LYS A 490 -23.36 0.45 -9.94
CA LYS A 490 -23.11 -0.31 -11.16
C LYS A 490 -21.61 -0.41 -11.41
N LEU A 491 -21.18 -1.51 -12.05
CA LEU A 491 -19.75 -1.73 -12.31
C LEU A 491 -19.10 -0.57 -13.07
N ALA A 492 -19.79 0.00 -14.05
CA ALA A 492 -19.31 1.15 -14.81
C ALA A 492 -18.94 2.33 -13.89
N ASP A 493 -19.77 2.58 -12.89
CA ASP A 493 -19.58 3.66 -11.90
C ASP A 493 -18.50 3.29 -10.89
N ARG A 494 -18.42 2.01 -10.49
CA ARG A 494 -17.36 1.48 -9.63
C ARG A 494 -15.97 1.58 -10.26
N THR A 495 -15.89 1.44 -11.58
CA THR A 495 -14.65 1.64 -12.34
C THR A 495 -14.36 3.12 -12.62
N ASN A 496 -15.14 4.07 -12.10
CA ASN A 496 -14.83 5.49 -12.26
C ASN A 496 -13.62 5.88 -11.40
N ILE A 497 -12.59 6.48 -12.01
CA ILE A 497 -11.36 6.85 -11.29
C ILE A 497 -11.59 7.89 -10.18
N ASN A 498 -12.56 8.79 -10.33
CA ASN A 498 -12.89 9.78 -9.29
C ASN A 498 -13.66 9.17 -8.12
N ALA A 499 -14.48 8.14 -8.39
CA ALA A 499 -15.14 7.35 -7.35
C ALA A 499 -14.13 6.45 -6.61
N LEU A 500 -13.19 5.84 -7.35
CA LEU A 500 -12.08 5.07 -6.77
C LEU A 500 -11.12 5.96 -5.98
N GLY A 501 -10.80 7.15 -6.48
CA GLY A 501 -10.00 8.15 -5.78
C GLY A 501 -10.67 8.58 -4.48
N LEU A 502 -12.01 8.76 -4.48
CA LEU A 502 -12.75 8.98 -3.24
C LEU A 502 -12.63 7.79 -2.29
N LEU A 503 -12.75 6.56 -2.79
CA LEU A 503 -12.64 5.35 -1.96
C LEU A 503 -11.23 5.17 -1.38
N MET A 504 -10.19 5.49 -2.14
CA MET A 504 -8.81 5.56 -1.64
C MET A 504 -8.67 6.63 -0.56
N MET A 505 -9.30 7.79 -0.74
CA MET A 505 -9.30 8.83 0.29
C MET A 505 -10.04 8.38 1.55
N VAL A 506 -11.16 7.65 1.42
CA VAL A 506 -11.85 7.03 2.56
C VAL A 506 -10.93 6.06 3.31
N VAL A 507 -10.16 5.22 2.60
CA VAL A 507 -9.17 4.33 3.23
C VAL A 507 -8.09 5.13 3.96
N TRP A 508 -7.57 6.19 3.33
CA TRP A 508 -6.56 7.04 3.93
C TRP A 508 -7.10 7.73 5.19
N LEU A 509 -8.29 8.32 5.11
CA LEU A 509 -9.00 8.99 6.21
C LEU A 509 -9.30 8.02 7.36
N THR A 510 -9.79 6.83 7.04
CA THR A 510 -10.09 5.79 8.05
C THR A 510 -8.84 5.43 8.85
N ASN A 511 -7.71 5.24 8.17
CA ASN A 511 -6.45 4.90 8.83
C ASN A 511 -5.89 6.08 9.65
N SER A 512 -6.07 7.31 9.17
CA SER A 512 -5.57 8.51 9.86
C SER A 512 -6.47 9.01 11.01
N LEU A 513 -7.62 8.37 11.27
CA LEU A 513 -8.45 8.67 12.46
C LEU A 513 -7.76 8.27 13.77
N HIS A 514 -7.05 7.14 13.74
CA HIS A 514 -6.43 6.51 14.92
C HIS A 514 -4.94 6.20 14.75
N ALA A 515 -4.34 6.58 13.61
CA ALA A 515 -2.92 6.47 13.35
C ALA A 515 -2.38 7.75 12.71
N THR A 516 -1.05 7.88 12.68
CA THR A 516 -0.36 8.92 11.92
C THR A 516 -0.84 8.94 10.46
N PRO A 517 -1.17 10.12 9.90
CA PRO A 517 -1.49 10.25 8.49
C PRO A 517 -0.34 9.78 7.56
N ASP A 518 -0.65 8.94 6.57
CA ASP A 518 0.35 8.48 5.59
C ASP A 518 0.73 9.64 4.65
N THR A 519 1.98 10.10 4.73
CA THR A 519 2.52 11.18 3.89
C THR A 519 3.57 10.68 2.88
N GLY A 520 3.50 9.41 2.48
CA GLY A 520 4.36 8.83 1.43
C GLY A 520 4.04 9.39 0.04
N PRO A 521 4.89 9.18 -0.98
CA PRO A 521 4.73 9.75 -2.33
C PRO A 521 3.33 9.52 -2.93
N SER A 522 2.84 8.27 -2.86
CA SER A 522 1.50 7.88 -3.33
C SER A 522 0.37 8.61 -2.60
N SER A 523 0.50 8.79 -1.28
CA SER A 523 -0.48 9.51 -0.47
C SER A 523 -0.44 11.01 -0.75
N ARG A 524 0.74 11.60 -0.96
CA ARG A 524 0.89 13.02 -1.34
C ARG A 524 0.20 13.33 -2.66
N GLU A 525 0.32 12.44 -3.63
CA GLU A 525 -0.36 12.58 -4.92
C GLU A 525 -1.89 12.55 -4.76
N LEU A 526 -2.42 11.62 -3.97
CA LEU A 526 -3.84 11.60 -3.63
C LEU A 526 -4.26 12.90 -2.92
N LEU A 527 -3.49 13.36 -1.93
CA LEU A 527 -3.76 14.59 -1.18
C LEU A 527 -3.74 15.85 -2.07
N ASN A 528 -2.85 15.92 -3.06
CA ASN A 528 -2.79 17.00 -4.05
C ASN A 528 -4.10 17.13 -4.86
N ILE A 529 -4.79 16.00 -5.07
CA ILE A 529 -6.02 15.91 -5.86
C ILE A 529 -7.23 16.20 -4.99
N VAL A 530 -7.26 15.71 -3.75
CA VAL A 530 -8.47 15.78 -2.91
C VAL A 530 -8.58 17.06 -2.09
N LEU A 531 -7.45 17.61 -1.61
CA LEU A 531 -7.46 18.74 -0.66
C LEU A 531 -7.74 20.08 -1.35
N PRO A 532 -8.30 21.06 -0.60
CA PRO A 532 -8.38 22.46 -1.03
C PRO A 532 -7.00 23.00 -1.36
N ARG A 533 -6.93 23.97 -2.29
CA ARG A 533 -5.66 24.60 -2.71
C ARG A 533 -5.71 26.11 -2.44
N ARG A 534 -4.58 26.66 -1.98
CA ARG A 534 -4.38 28.11 -1.82
C ARG A 534 -3.02 28.55 -2.36
N PRO A 535 -2.82 29.84 -2.65
CA PRO A 535 -1.50 30.37 -2.97
C PRO A 535 -0.49 29.95 -1.90
N ARG A 536 0.70 29.45 -2.29
CA ARG A 536 1.74 29.07 -1.32
C ARG A 536 2.15 30.19 -0.37
N THR A 537 1.94 31.45 -0.75
CA THR A 537 2.15 32.63 0.09
C THR A 537 1.18 32.74 1.27
N GLU A 538 -0.03 32.17 1.15
CA GLU A 538 -1.03 32.13 2.22
C GLU A 538 -0.93 30.88 3.09
N MET A 539 -0.09 29.92 2.70
CA MET A 539 0.03 28.66 3.42
C MET A 539 0.95 28.82 4.64
N THR A 540 0.40 28.57 5.82
CA THR A 540 1.17 28.48 7.06
C THR A 540 1.59 27.05 7.35
N GLU A 541 2.53 26.89 8.27
CA GLU A 541 2.98 25.60 8.82
C GLU A 541 1.84 24.75 9.39
N MET A 542 0.79 25.40 9.87
CA MET A 542 -0.40 24.72 10.39
C MET A 542 -1.26 24.12 9.28
N THR A 543 -1.28 24.76 8.11
CA THR A 543 -2.15 24.39 6.99
C THR A 543 -1.54 23.38 6.02
N LEU A 544 -0.22 23.16 6.08
CA LEU A 544 0.47 22.25 5.17
C LEU A 544 0.26 20.77 5.57
N PRO A 545 -0.18 19.90 4.63
CA PRO A 545 -0.43 18.48 4.89
C PRO A 545 0.87 17.66 4.88
N PHE A 546 1.88 18.12 4.13
CA PHE A 546 3.19 17.51 4.00
C PHE A 546 4.19 18.55 3.48
N ARG A 547 5.48 18.20 3.51
CA ARG A 547 6.56 19.03 2.97
C ARG A 547 6.41 19.21 1.46
N LEU A 548 6.21 20.45 1.02
CA LEU A 548 6.34 20.84 -0.39
C LEU A 548 7.82 21.17 -0.66
N ALA A 549 8.38 20.66 -1.75
CA ALA A 549 9.70 21.10 -2.20
C ALA A 549 9.65 22.61 -2.48
N ARG A 550 10.59 23.37 -1.90
CA ARG A 550 10.76 24.77 -2.26
C ARG A 550 11.39 24.81 -3.65
N ALA A 551 10.88 25.68 -4.53
CA ALA A 551 11.59 26.04 -5.75
C ALA A 551 13.02 26.48 -5.37
N HIS A 552 14.00 26.02 -6.14
CA HIS A 552 15.42 26.03 -5.81
C HIS A 552 15.94 27.30 -5.12
N GLN A 553 16.48 27.14 -3.91
CA GLN A 553 17.68 27.88 -3.50
C GLN A 553 18.72 26.83 -3.16
N GLY A 554 19.78 26.77 -3.97
CA GLY A 554 20.84 25.79 -3.90
C GLY A 554 21.40 25.63 -2.49
N ARG A 555 21.17 24.45 -1.91
CA ARG A 555 22.02 23.90 -0.86
C ARG A 555 21.95 22.38 -0.95
N SER A 556 23.06 21.80 -1.40
CA SER A 556 23.35 20.38 -1.34
C SER A 556 23.54 19.99 0.12
N ASP A 557 22.49 19.47 0.76
CA ASP A 557 22.63 18.61 1.92
C ASP A 557 21.75 17.39 1.65
N GLY A 558 22.38 16.39 1.02
CA GLY A 558 21.77 15.11 0.71
C GLY A 558 21.59 14.29 1.98
N VAL A 559 20.36 14.27 2.49
CA VAL A 559 19.85 13.17 3.32
C VAL A 559 18.37 13.02 2.96
N GLU A 560 18.10 12.21 1.93
CA GLU A 560 16.76 11.71 1.66
C GLU A 560 16.35 10.78 2.81
N ASN A 561 15.52 11.29 3.72
CA ASN A 561 15.01 10.51 4.83
C ASN A 561 13.66 9.92 4.43
N GLU A 562 13.67 8.68 3.94
CA GLU A 562 12.49 7.81 3.83
C GLU A 562 12.01 7.40 5.24
N PHE A 563 11.35 8.31 5.95
CA PHE A 563 10.42 7.93 7.02
C PHE A 563 9.10 7.45 6.41
N ALA A 564 9.18 6.38 5.61
CA ALA A 564 8.07 5.47 5.49
C ALA A 564 7.96 4.70 6.81
N GLU A 565 6.72 4.46 7.23
CA GLU A 565 6.34 3.59 8.34
C GLU A 565 7.15 2.28 8.31
N ASN A 566 7.23 1.53 9.43
CA ASN A 566 7.87 0.21 9.34
C ASN A 566 7.24 -0.50 8.14
N ARG A 567 8.07 -1.11 7.31
CA ARG A 567 7.70 -2.00 6.22
C ARG A 567 8.63 -3.19 6.39
N ASP A 568 8.07 -4.32 6.79
CA ASP A 568 8.74 -5.59 6.63
C ASP A 568 8.47 -6.07 5.20
N PRO A 569 9.51 -6.43 4.41
CA PRO A 569 9.30 -7.15 3.17
C PRO A 569 8.73 -8.55 3.47
N ALA A 570 7.80 -9.00 2.63
CA ALA A 570 7.27 -10.36 2.67
C ALA A 570 8.37 -11.43 2.56
N GLU A 571 8.12 -12.62 3.14
CA GLU A 571 9.04 -13.76 3.16
C GLU A 571 9.62 -14.11 1.77
N PRO A 572 10.88 -14.58 1.70
CA PRO A 572 11.49 -15.07 0.48
C PRO A 572 10.97 -16.48 0.19
N GLY A 573 10.02 -16.58 -0.74
CA GLY A 573 9.41 -17.87 -1.07
C GLY A 573 8.59 -17.86 -2.34
N GLU A 574 9.12 -17.33 -3.45
CA GLU A 574 8.69 -17.73 -4.80
C GLU A 574 9.71 -17.21 -5.82
N ASN A 575 10.44 -18.13 -6.46
CA ASN A 575 11.33 -17.85 -7.59
C ASN A 575 10.59 -17.09 -8.69
N ARG A 576 10.73 -15.76 -8.75
CA ARG A 576 10.45 -14.97 -9.93
C ARG A 576 11.73 -14.86 -10.75
N PRO A 577 11.74 -15.29 -12.03
CA PRO A 577 12.91 -15.11 -12.88
C PRO A 577 13.20 -13.61 -13.04
N ALA A 578 14.48 -13.26 -12.91
CA ALA A 578 15.02 -11.92 -13.12
C ALA A 578 14.39 -11.29 -14.36
N ARG A 579 13.66 -10.20 -14.16
CA ARG A 579 13.25 -9.30 -15.23
C ARG A 579 13.98 -8.00 -14.93
N GLU A 580 14.87 -7.65 -15.85
CA GLU A 580 15.58 -6.37 -15.89
C GLU A 580 14.57 -5.26 -15.62
N GLU A 581 14.70 -4.61 -14.46
CA GLU A 581 14.02 -3.36 -14.16
C GLU A 581 14.88 -2.28 -14.85
N GLU A 582 14.49 -1.91 -16.07
CA GLU A 582 15.04 -0.74 -16.74
C GLU A 582 14.77 0.49 -15.87
N GLU A 583 15.85 1.19 -15.54
CA GLU A 583 15.87 2.49 -14.88
C GLU A 583 15.20 3.53 -15.78
N GLU A 584 13.91 3.81 -15.56
CA GLU A 584 13.31 5.07 -15.99
C GLU A 584 13.42 6.08 -14.84
N SER A 585 14.63 6.64 -14.67
CA SER A 585 14.79 7.97 -14.08
C SER A 585 14.43 9.01 -15.14
N SER A 586 13.13 9.26 -15.34
CA SER A 586 12.69 10.40 -16.14
C SER A 586 12.66 11.66 -15.27
N ASP A 587 13.84 12.20 -14.98
CA ASP A 587 13.99 13.62 -14.65
C ASP A 587 13.81 14.42 -15.96
N GLU A 588 12.59 14.43 -16.50
CA GLU A 588 12.19 15.47 -17.46
C GLU A 588 11.64 16.62 -16.63
N GLU A 589 12.52 17.56 -16.30
CA GLU A 589 12.15 18.93 -15.96
C GLU A 589 11.34 19.49 -17.13
N THR A 590 10.01 19.42 -17.05
CA THR A 590 9.17 20.28 -17.86
C THR A 590 9.36 21.70 -17.37
N ASP A 591 10.04 22.52 -18.16
CA ASP A 591 10.03 23.98 -18.08
C ASP A 591 8.57 24.44 -17.97
N ALA A 592 8.11 24.67 -16.75
CA ALA A 592 6.81 25.23 -16.45
C ALA A 592 6.97 26.73 -16.28
N ASP A 593 6.28 27.47 -17.15
CA ASP A 593 6.14 28.92 -17.19
C ASP A 593 6.33 29.62 -15.82
N GLU A 594 7.32 30.52 -15.74
CA GLU A 594 7.79 31.18 -14.53
C GLU A 594 6.80 32.18 -13.86
N ASP A 595 5.54 32.28 -14.31
CA ASP A 595 4.61 33.32 -13.85
C ASP A 595 3.31 32.82 -13.16
N GLU A 596 3.10 31.51 -12.94
CA GLU A 596 1.97 31.05 -12.12
C GLU A 596 2.31 31.05 -10.62
N ILE A 597 1.58 31.85 -9.82
CA ILE A 597 1.62 31.76 -8.35
C ILE A 597 1.42 30.30 -7.95
N PRO A 598 2.40 29.61 -7.33
CA PRO A 598 2.31 28.18 -7.12
C PRO A 598 1.27 27.91 -6.02
N TYR A 599 0.12 27.36 -6.39
CA TYR A 599 -0.90 26.91 -5.42
C TYR A 599 -0.52 25.57 -4.80
N GLY A 600 -0.68 25.38 -3.49
CA GLY A 600 -0.44 24.13 -2.78
C GLY A 600 -1.68 23.57 -2.07
N PRO A 601 -1.79 22.24 -1.85
CA PRO A 601 -2.89 21.64 -1.10
C PRO A 601 -2.75 21.93 0.40
N GLY A 602 -3.86 22.14 1.10
CA GLY A 602 -3.82 22.39 2.54
C GLY A 602 -5.10 22.13 3.30
N HIS A 603 -4.97 22.15 4.63
CA HIS A 603 -6.07 22.05 5.58
C HIS A 603 -6.27 23.43 6.22
N PHE A 604 -7.23 24.20 5.72
CA PHE A 604 -7.38 25.63 6.05
C PHE A 604 -8.43 25.94 7.12
N PHE A 605 -9.11 24.91 7.61
CA PHE A 605 -10.39 25.06 8.33
C PHE A 605 -10.42 24.24 9.62
N GLY A 606 -9.26 24.05 10.27
CA GLY A 606 -9.12 23.37 11.56
C GLY A 606 -9.29 21.84 11.54
N MET A 607 -9.84 21.29 10.46
CA MET A 607 -9.98 19.86 10.20
C MET A 607 -9.55 19.52 8.76
N ILE A 608 -9.18 18.25 8.52
CA ILE A 608 -8.89 17.76 7.17
C ILE A 608 -10.20 17.67 6.36
N PHE A 609 -10.51 18.75 5.65
CA PHE A 609 -11.58 18.75 4.65
C PHE A 609 -11.05 18.53 3.23
N MET A 610 -11.87 17.88 2.42
CA MET A 610 -11.72 17.75 0.98
C MET A 610 -12.22 19.01 0.26
N SER A 611 -11.68 19.26 -0.93
CA SER A 611 -12.06 20.41 -1.78
C SER A 611 -13.51 20.36 -2.29
N GLY A 612 -14.11 19.18 -2.36
CA GLY A 612 -15.48 19.01 -2.80
C GLY A 612 -15.86 17.54 -2.94
N LEU A 613 -17.17 17.31 -3.00
CA LEU A 613 -17.77 15.99 -3.19
C LEU A 613 -19.00 16.16 -4.08
N VAL A 614 -19.13 15.34 -5.12
CA VAL A 614 -20.33 15.29 -5.95
C VAL A 614 -21.15 14.08 -5.52
N TRP A 615 -22.30 14.35 -4.90
CA TRP A 615 -23.27 13.35 -4.51
C TRP A 615 -24.69 13.94 -4.58
N ASP A 616 -25.28 13.90 -5.78
CA ASP A 616 -26.64 14.36 -6.08
C ASP A 616 -27.51 13.21 -6.60
N ASP A 617 -28.82 13.45 -6.79
CA ASP A 617 -29.80 12.46 -7.25
C ASP A 617 -29.48 11.87 -8.65
N GLY A 618 -28.62 12.54 -9.43
CA GLY A 618 -28.16 12.07 -10.73
C GLY A 618 -26.90 11.20 -10.68
N CYS A 619 -26.25 11.08 -9.51
CA CYS A 619 -24.97 10.40 -9.34
C CYS A 619 -25.15 9.08 -8.58
N SER A 620 -25.04 7.96 -9.29
CA SER A 620 -25.16 6.60 -8.73
C SER A 620 -24.06 6.22 -7.72
N VAL A 621 -22.95 6.97 -7.70
CA VAL A 621 -21.85 6.80 -6.73
C VAL A 621 -21.24 8.15 -6.38
N PRO A 622 -20.90 8.42 -5.10
CA PRO A 622 -20.20 9.65 -4.73
C PRO A 622 -18.83 9.69 -5.40
N LYS A 623 -18.40 10.88 -5.84
CA LYS A 623 -17.12 11.06 -6.54
C LYS A 623 -16.46 12.39 -6.21
N ILE A 624 -15.13 12.42 -6.33
CA ILE A 624 -14.38 13.68 -6.30
C ILE A 624 -14.76 14.49 -7.56
N PRO A 625 -14.92 15.82 -7.48
CA PRO A 625 -15.08 16.67 -8.65
C PRO A 625 -13.93 16.42 -9.65
N GLY A 626 -14.23 16.15 -10.92
CA GLY A 626 -13.22 15.87 -11.93
C GLY A 626 -12.28 17.06 -12.10
N ARG A 627 -11.00 16.91 -11.75
CA ARG A 627 -9.96 17.91 -12.00
C ARG A 627 -9.27 17.56 -13.31
N THR A 628 -9.31 18.45 -14.30
CA THR A 628 -8.74 18.24 -15.65
C THR A 628 -7.22 18.30 -15.72
N THR A 629 -6.51 18.58 -14.61
CA THR A 629 -5.07 18.91 -14.64
C THR A 629 -4.17 17.96 -13.84
N HIS A 630 -4.70 17.00 -13.07
CA HIS A 630 -3.90 16.09 -12.24
C HIS A 630 -4.59 14.71 -12.07
N ALA A 631 -4.35 13.79 -13.00
CA ALA A 631 -4.74 12.39 -12.85
C ALA A 631 -4.03 11.73 -11.68
N LEU A 632 -4.73 10.83 -10.98
CA LEU A 632 -4.07 9.79 -10.19
C LEU A 632 -3.24 8.93 -11.15
N LYS A 633 -1.91 8.98 -11.03
CA LYS A 633 -0.99 8.09 -11.74
C LYS A 633 -1.15 6.64 -11.23
N GLY A 634 -0.51 5.69 -11.92
CA GLY A 634 -0.54 4.27 -11.53
C GLY A 634 0.08 3.98 -10.15
N GLY A 635 1.01 4.84 -9.68
CA GLY A 635 1.70 4.69 -8.40
C GLY A 635 0.76 4.66 -7.18
N PRO A 636 -0.06 5.70 -6.96
CA PRO A 636 -1.10 5.70 -5.93
C PRO A 636 -2.04 4.50 -6.01
N PHE A 637 -2.49 4.14 -7.21
CA PHE A 637 -3.41 3.02 -7.38
C PHE A 637 -2.76 1.70 -6.93
N ARG A 638 -1.51 1.44 -7.32
CA ARG A 638 -0.74 0.27 -6.86
C ARG A 638 -0.51 0.25 -5.36
N HIS A 639 -0.29 1.41 -4.72
CA HIS A 639 -0.10 1.51 -3.27
C HIS A 639 -1.37 1.14 -2.49
N PHE A 640 -2.54 1.64 -2.90
CA PHE A 640 -3.80 1.39 -2.18
C PHE A 640 -4.49 0.08 -2.58
N ALA A 641 -4.43 -0.31 -3.86
CA ALA A 641 -5.13 -1.46 -4.42
C ALA A 641 -4.25 -2.72 -4.56
N GLU A 642 -2.93 -2.63 -4.36
CA GLU A 642 -1.95 -3.70 -4.57
C GLU A 642 -1.92 -4.27 -6.01
N MET A 643 -2.48 -3.54 -6.98
CA MET A 643 -2.53 -3.87 -8.41
C MET A 643 -2.59 -2.60 -9.25
N GLN A 644 -2.41 -2.67 -10.57
CA GLN A 644 -2.60 -1.51 -11.45
C GLN A 644 -4.08 -1.25 -11.75
N TYR A 645 -4.43 -0.02 -12.15
CA TYR A 645 -5.81 0.38 -12.42
C TYR A 645 -6.47 -0.41 -13.57
N ASP A 646 -5.70 -0.70 -14.61
CA ASP A 646 -6.14 -1.51 -15.74
C ASP A 646 -6.37 -2.97 -15.34
N GLU A 647 -5.52 -3.53 -14.48
CA GLU A 647 -5.69 -4.86 -13.89
C GLU A 647 -6.93 -4.94 -13.00
N PHE A 648 -7.22 -3.87 -12.27
CA PHE A 648 -8.41 -3.75 -11.46
C PHE A 648 -9.68 -3.73 -12.31
N CYS A 649 -9.70 -2.90 -13.36
CA CYS A 649 -10.82 -2.86 -14.29
C CYS A 649 -11.02 -4.24 -14.93
N ASP A 650 -9.94 -4.88 -15.40
CA ASP A 650 -9.98 -6.24 -15.93
C ASP A 650 -10.58 -7.23 -14.92
N LEU A 651 -10.17 -7.20 -13.65
CA LEU A 651 -10.71 -8.06 -12.60
C LEU A 651 -12.21 -7.80 -12.36
N ALA A 652 -12.60 -6.54 -12.34
CA ALA A 652 -13.97 -6.10 -12.12
C ALA A 652 -14.89 -6.64 -13.24
N TYR A 653 -14.50 -6.50 -14.51
CA TYR A 653 -15.26 -7.04 -15.65
C TYR A 653 -15.18 -8.57 -15.75
N ASP A 654 -14.02 -9.18 -15.47
CA ASP A 654 -13.85 -10.63 -15.47
C ASP A 654 -14.81 -11.28 -14.44
N SER A 655 -15.00 -10.67 -13.26
CA SER A 655 -15.91 -11.19 -12.23
C SER A 655 -17.39 -11.24 -12.65
N MET A 656 -17.81 -10.38 -13.60
CA MET A 656 -19.17 -10.39 -14.17
C MET A 656 -19.35 -11.42 -15.28
N LEU A 657 -18.25 -11.90 -15.87
CA LEU A 657 -18.26 -12.76 -17.03
C LEU A 657 -17.85 -14.20 -16.68
N PHE A 658 -17.06 -14.37 -15.62
CA PHE A 658 -16.46 -15.64 -15.24
C PHE A 658 -16.63 -15.89 -13.74
N ARG A 659 -16.84 -17.16 -13.37
CA ARG A 659 -16.75 -17.59 -11.97
C ARG A 659 -15.29 -17.48 -11.49
N PRO A 660 -15.04 -17.08 -10.23
CA PRO A 660 -13.69 -17.07 -9.67
C PRO A 660 -13.01 -18.44 -9.79
N ARG A 661 -11.76 -18.48 -10.26
CA ARG A 661 -10.95 -19.72 -10.32
C ARG A 661 -10.31 -20.01 -8.97
N THR A 662 -10.05 -21.28 -8.69
CA THR A 662 -9.09 -21.71 -7.66
C THR A 662 -7.66 -21.31 -8.05
N GLN A 663 -6.91 -20.72 -7.11
CA GLN A 663 -5.61 -20.03 -7.27
C GLN A 663 -4.43 -20.86 -7.83
N LYS A 664 -4.56 -22.16 -8.08
CA LYS A 664 -3.43 -23.09 -8.29
C LYS A 664 -2.87 -23.17 -9.74
N ARG A 665 -3.09 -22.19 -10.63
CA ARG A 665 -2.56 -22.24 -12.00
C ARG A 665 -2.00 -20.90 -12.50
N THR A 666 -0.79 -20.95 -13.03
CA THR A 666 -0.06 -19.83 -13.66
C THR A 666 -0.67 -19.43 -15.01
N ARG A 667 -0.73 -18.11 -15.28
CA ARG A 667 -1.22 -17.50 -16.53
C ARG A 667 -0.15 -17.51 -17.64
N ASN A 668 -0.57 -17.74 -18.90
CA ASN A 668 0.27 -17.51 -20.09
C ASN A 668 -0.11 -16.18 -20.79
N LYS A 669 0.93 -15.37 -21.12
CA LYS A 669 0.96 -13.89 -21.24
C LYS A 669 0.67 -13.30 -22.65
N THR A 670 -0.52 -13.46 -23.22
CA THR A 670 -0.88 -12.66 -24.43
C THR A 670 -2.37 -12.35 -24.44
N GLN A 671 -2.73 -11.06 -24.43
CA GLN A 671 -4.09 -10.48 -24.49
C GLN A 671 -4.29 -9.80 -25.86
N GLN A 672 -5.51 -9.82 -26.42
CA GLN A 672 -5.81 -9.15 -27.71
C GLN A 672 -6.23 -7.70 -27.52
N ARG A 673 -5.86 -6.86 -28.49
CA ARG A 673 -6.22 -5.44 -28.54
C ARG A 673 -7.53 -5.23 -29.30
N PRO A 674 -8.41 -4.30 -28.86
CA PRO A 674 -9.47 -3.80 -29.71
C PRO A 674 -8.92 -3.26 -31.03
N VAL A 675 -9.71 -3.39 -32.09
CA VAL A 675 -9.37 -2.91 -33.42
C VAL A 675 -9.32 -1.38 -33.38
N VAL A 676 -8.13 -0.86 -33.65
CA VAL A 676 -7.93 0.56 -33.94
C VAL A 676 -8.06 0.71 -35.44
N LEU A 677 -8.94 1.62 -35.86
CA LEU A 677 -9.13 1.98 -37.26
C LEU A 677 -8.07 2.99 -37.72
N ASP A 678 -7.73 2.94 -39.00
CA ASP A 678 -6.87 3.96 -39.62
C ASP A 678 -7.64 5.31 -39.66
N GLU A 679 -6.91 6.44 -39.66
CA GLU A 679 -7.53 7.77 -39.65
C GLU A 679 -8.50 7.94 -40.83
N GLY A 680 -9.76 8.26 -40.54
CA GLY A 680 -10.83 8.45 -41.53
C GLY A 680 -11.70 7.22 -41.80
N GLU A 681 -11.34 6.04 -41.29
CA GLU A 681 -12.21 4.85 -41.36
C GLU A 681 -13.25 4.86 -40.22
N SER A 682 -14.47 4.37 -40.49
CA SER A 682 -15.52 4.17 -39.47
C SER A 682 -16.13 2.78 -39.56
N ILE A 683 -16.56 2.23 -38.42
CA ILE A 683 -17.28 0.94 -38.39
C ILE A 683 -18.72 1.22 -38.79
N PRO A 684 -19.24 0.62 -39.88
CA PRO A 684 -20.62 0.82 -40.27
C PRO A 684 -21.57 0.25 -39.19
N THR A 685 -22.61 1.01 -38.85
CA THR A 685 -23.66 0.56 -37.94
C THR A 685 -24.55 -0.46 -38.66
N ILE A 686 -24.42 -1.74 -38.29
CA ILE A 686 -25.15 -2.85 -38.93
C ILE A 686 -26.35 -3.36 -38.11
N PHE A 687 -26.49 -2.89 -36.87
CA PHE A 687 -27.60 -3.25 -36.00
C PHE A 687 -28.61 -2.12 -35.89
N ASP A 688 -29.89 -2.49 -35.85
CA ASP A 688 -30.99 -1.59 -35.54
C ASP A 688 -31.93 -2.24 -34.51
N ILE A 689 -31.59 -2.10 -33.22
CA ILE A 689 -32.41 -2.63 -32.13
C ILE A 689 -33.33 -1.56 -31.54
N LYS A 690 -34.45 -2.00 -30.95
CA LYS A 690 -35.34 -1.10 -30.20
C LYS A 690 -34.60 -0.44 -29.04
N ASN A 691 -34.69 0.90 -28.93
CA ASN A 691 -33.86 1.74 -28.04
C ASN A 691 -32.36 1.77 -28.38
N GLY A 692 -31.99 1.41 -29.61
CA GLY A 692 -30.61 1.38 -30.09
C GLY A 692 -29.95 2.75 -30.23
N SER A 693 -30.75 3.81 -30.42
CA SER A 693 -30.29 5.20 -30.47
C SER A 693 -29.92 5.79 -29.12
N ARG A 694 -30.21 5.12 -28.00
CA ARG A 694 -29.76 5.58 -26.69
C ARG A 694 -28.24 5.47 -26.59
N GLU A 695 -27.64 6.47 -25.99
CA GLU A 695 -26.20 6.53 -25.79
C GLU A 695 -25.75 5.67 -24.60
N ILE A 696 -24.56 5.11 -24.74
CA ILE A 696 -23.76 4.50 -23.68
C ILE A 696 -22.35 5.05 -23.75
N ALA A 697 -21.63 5.03 -22.64
CA ALA A 697 -20.27 5.53 -22.61
C ALA A 697 -19.31 4.53 -23.28
N ARG A 698 -18.46 4.99 -24.20
CA ARG A 698 -17.42 4.17 -24.83
C ARG A 698 -16.24 4.01 -23.86
N PRO A 699 -15.77 2.79 -23.58
CA PRO A 699 -14.53 2.57 -22.86
C PRO A 699 -13.33 2.89 -23.78
N ALA A 700 -12.30 3.54 -23.25
CA ALA A 700 -11.03 3.71 -23.96
C ALA A 700 -10.17 2.45 -23.75
N TRP A 701 -9.30 2.12 -24.71
CA TRP A 701 -8.55 0.86 -24.71
C TRP A 701 -7.06 1.07 -25.04
N GLN A 702 -6.16 0.35 -24.37
CA GLN A 702 -4.71 0.33 -24.65
C GLN A 702 -4.18 -1.07 -24.37
N GLY A 703 -3.42 -1.63 -25.31
CA GLY A 703 -2.80 -2.93 -25.12
C GLY A 703 -3.75 -4.11 -24.91
N GLY A 704 -5.06 -3.99 -25.18
CA GLY A 704 -6.05 -5.04 -24.88
C GLY A 704 -6.71 -4.97 -23.52
N ARG A 705 -6.41 -3.88 -22.80
CA ARG A 705 -7.01 -3.52 -21.52
C ARG A 705 -7.80 -2.23 -21.70
N ILE A 706 -8.75 -2.01 -20.80
CA ILE A 706 -9.47 -0.74 -20.74
C ILE A 706 -8.46 0.30 -20.25
N ASN A 707 -8.09 1.23 -21.14
CA ASN A 707 -7.21 2.35 -20.83
C ASN A 707 -8.05 3.55 -20.46
N ARG A 708 -7.54 4.36 -19.55
CA ARG A 708 -8.08 5.69 -19.41
C ARG A 708 -7.00 6.65 -18.94
N GLN A 709 -6.33 7.29 -19.90
CA GLN A 709 -5.93 8.67 -19.67
C GLN A 709 -7.19 9.54 -19.59
N GLU A 710 -7.08 10.57 -18.77
CA GLU A 710 -8.14 11.53 -18.45
C GLU A 710 -8.73 12.16 -19.71
N ARG A 711 -9.94 11.73 -20.10
CA ARG A 711 -10.87 12.66 -20.72
C ARG A 711 -12.15 12.62 -19.91
N THR A 712 -12.46 13.75 -19.30
CA THR A 712 -13.69 14.04 -18.54
C THR A 712 -14.94 13.85 -19.38
N ASP A 713 -14.79 13.85 -20.71
CA ASP A 713 -15.83 13.50 -21.65
C ASP A 713 -15.57 12.08 -22.18
N GLN A 714 -16.18 11.09 -21.52
CA GLN A 714 -16.27 9.77 -22.14
C GLN A 714 -17.05 9.93 -23.44
N GLU A 715 -16.41 9.64 -24.57
CA GLU A 715 -17.09 9.59 -25.86
C GLU A 715 -18.33 8.71 -25.72
N LYS A 716 -19.49 9.27 -26.04
CA LYS A 716 -20.75 8.54 -26.00
C LYS A 716 -21.03 8.00 -27.39
N VAL A 717 -21.50 6.76 -27.43
CA VAL A 717 -21.89 6.08 -28.66
C VAL A 717 -23.28 5.51 -28.50
N THR A 718 -24.02 5.41 -29.59
CA THR A 718 -25.30 4.72 -29.56
C THR A 718 -25.09 3.23 -29.27
N ARG A 719 -26.10 2.59 -28.68
CA ARG A 719 -26.08 1.13 -28.45
C ARG A 719 -25.92 0.34 -29.74
N ASN A 720 -26.46 0.83 -30.87
CA ASN A 720 -26.34 0.18 -32.18
C ASN A 720 -24.90 0.24 -32.72
N GLU A 721 -24.25 1.39 -32.61
CA GLU A 721 -22.84 1.58 -32.99
C GLU A 721 -21.95 0.67 -32.18
N PHE A 722 -22.06 0.71 -30.85
CA PHE A 722 -21.21 -0.12 -29.98
C PHE A 722 -21.44 -1.63 -30.19
N LEU A 723 -22.69 -2.05 -30.47
CA LEU A 723 -22.97 -3.44 -30.80
C LEU A 723 -22.29 -3.86 -32.13
N SER A 724 -22.20 -2.93 -33.09
CA SER A 724 -21.51 -3.13 -34.36
C SER A 724 -20.00 -3.25 -34.15
N GLU A 725 -19.44 -2.46 -33.22
CA GLU A 725 -18.03 -2.58 -32.82
C GLU A 725 -17.73 -3.95 -32.18
N ILE A 726 -18.59 -4.41 -31.26
CA ILE A 726 -18.45 -5.74 -30.62
C ILE A 726 -18.47 -6.84 -31.69
N TYR A 727 -19.37 -6.73 -32.67
CA TYR A 727 -19.49 -7.70 -33.76
C TYR A 727 -18.22 -7.75 -34.62
N ARG A 728 -17.68 -6.59 -34.99
CA ARG A 728 -16.42 -6.54 -35.73
C ARG A 728 -15.26 -7.09 -34.91
N GLN A 729 -15.16 -6.72 -33.63
CA GLN A 729 -14.10 -7.20 -32.76
C GLN A 729 -14.14 -8.73 -32.58
N LEU A 730 -15.33 -9.34 -32.51
CA LEU A 730 -15.48 -10.80 -32.44
C LEU A 730 -14.79 -11.49 -33.62
N CYS A 731 -14.95 -10.96 -34.83
CA CYS A 731 -14.32 -11.52 -36.03
C CYS A 731 -12.79 -11.46 -35.96
N VAL A 732 -12.25 -10.31 -35.52
CA VAL A 732 -10.81 -10.12 -35.34
C VAL A 732 -10.25 -11.04 -34.26
N ASP A 733 -10.87 -11.07 -33.08
CA ASP A 733 -10.46 -11.93 -31.97
C ASP A 733 -10.53 -13.42 -32.31
N ALA A 734 -11.53 -13.82 -33.12
CA ALA A 734 -11.65 -15.20 -33.58
C ALA A 734 -10.44 -15.62 -34.40
N ILE A 735 -9.96 -14.79 -35.33
CA ILE A 735 -8.78 -15.11 -36.15
C ILE A 735 -7.48 -14.97 -35.33
N SER A 736 -7.31 -13.86 -34.61
CA SER A 736 -6.05 -13.54 -33.91
C SER A 736 -5.72 -14.49 -32.76
N LEU A 737 -6.74 -15.15 -32.17
CA LEU A 737 -6.57 -16.14 -31.10
C LEU A 737 -6.59 -17.59 -31.58
N SER A 738 -6.46 -17.82 -32.89
CA SER A 738 -6.29 -19.16 -33.44
C SER A 738 -5.07 -19.86 -32.83
N PRO A 739 -5.13 -21.16 -32.53
CA PRO A 739 -4.03 -21.87 -31.91
C PRO A 739 -2.76 -21.91 -32.79
N CYS A 740 -1.64 -22.27 -32.17
CA CYS A 740 -0.40 -22.57 -32.87
C CYS A 740 -0.07 -24.08 -32.75
N PRO A 741 0.43 -24.73 -33.82
CA PRO A 741 0.94 -26.09 -33.71
C PRO A 741 2.15 -26.14 -32.77
N LYS A 742 2.24 -27.17 -31.93
CA LYS A 742 3.37 -27.34 -31.00
C LYS A 742 4.68 -27.46 -31.78
N GLY A 743 5.66 -26.60 -31.46
CA GLY A 743 7.00 -26.64 -32.05
C GLY A 743 7.11 -26.12 -33.49
N LYS A 744 6.08 -25.44 -34.01
CA LYS A 744 6.15 -24.80 -35.35
C LYS A 744 6.16 -23.27 -35.24
N PRO A 745 6.91 -22.57 -36.11
CA PRO A 745 7.01 -21.11 -36.08
C PRO A 745 5.75 -20.39 -36.59
N HIS A 746 4.90 -21.06 -37.36
CA HIS A 746 3.69 -20.47 -37.94
C HIS A 746 2.43 -21.05 -37.32
N GLY A 747 1.47 -20.18 -36.98
CA GLY A 747 0.15 -20.55 -36.47
C GLY A 747 -0.72 -21.26 -37.52
N TYR A 748 -1.92 -21.72 -37.12
CA TYR A 748 -2.86 -22.33 -38.07
C TYR A 748 -3.46 -21.32 -39.05
N VAL A 749 -3.40 -20.02 -38.77
CA VAL A 749 -3.90 -18.95 -39.65
C VAL A 749 -2.84 -18.57 -40.69
N LYS A 750 -3.30 -18.32 -41.93
CA LYS A 750 -2.52 -17.85 -43.08
C LYS A 750 -2.46 -16.33 -43.17
N ILE A 751 -3.46 -15.64 -42.61
CA ILE A 751 -3.52 -14.17 -42.57
C ILE A 751 -2.34 -13.66 -41.76
N ASP A 752 -1.63 -12.68 -42.31
CA ASP A 752 -0.53 -12.03 -41.61
C ASP A 752 -1.06 -11.20 -40.44
N ASN A 753 -0.28 -11.13 -39.36
CA ASN A 753 -0.63 -10.39 -38.14
C ASN A 753 -0.94 -8.92 -38.45
N ALA A 754 -0.23 -8.31 -39.41
CA ALA A 754 -0.45 -6.94 -39.87
C ALA A 754 -1.85 -6.70 -40.48
N HIS A 755 -2.54 -7.76 -40.90
CA HIS A 755 -3.86 -7.69 -41.53
C HIS A 755 -5.01 -8.11 -40.62
N PHE A 756 -4.77 -8.47 -39.36
CA PHE A 756 -5.83 -8.90 -38.45
C PHE A 756 -6.89 -7.81 -38.19
N SER A 757 -6.50 -6.53 -38.14
CA SER A 757 -7.44 -5.40 -37.98
C SER A 757 -8.43 -5.26 -39.15
N LYS A 758 -8.08 -5.81 -40.32
CA LYS A 758 -8.89 -5.77 -41.55
C LYS A 758 -9.84 -6.96 -41.67
N VAL A 759 -9.82 -7.90 -40.72
CA VAL A 759 -10.74 -9.05 -40.73
C VAL A 759 -12.17 -8.60 -40.43
N THR A 760 -13.10 -8.97 -41.31
CA THR A 760 -14.55 -8.77 -41.16
C THR A 760 -15.25 -10.13 -41.11
N ILE A 761 -16.59 -10.11 -41.00
CA ILE A 761 -17.40 -11.32 -41.08
C ILE A 761 -17.27 -12.06 -42.42
N ASP A 762 -16.85 -11.37 -43.50
CA ASP A 762 -16.80 -11.96 -44.84
C ASP A 762 -15.78 -13.12 -44.94
N VAL A 763 -14.74 -13.10 -44.08
CA VAL A 763 -13.83 -14.24 -43.88
C VAL A 763 -14.59 -15.54 -43.56
N PHE A 764 -15.64 -15.43 -42.75
CA PHE A 764 -16.43 -16.56 -42.28
C PHE A 764 -17.59 -16.92 -43.23
N LYS A 765 -17.93 -16.05 -44.18
CA LYS A 765 -18.89 -16.32 -45.26
C LYS A 765 -18.28 -17.15 -46.40
N ASP A 766 -16.96 -17.06 -46.60
CA ASP A 766 -16.28 -17.82 -47.64
C ASP A 766 -16.36 -19.33 -47.36
N ARG A 767 -16.86 -20.10 -48.33
CA ARG A 767 -16.98 -21.57 -48.23
C ARG A 767 -15.63 -22.29 -48.27
N ASN A 768 -14.54 -21.59 -48.56
CA ASN A 768 -13.17 -22.11 -48.54
C ASN A 768 -12.40 -21.63 -47.28
N PRO A 769 -12.55 -22.28 -46.11
CA PRO A 769 -11.73 -21.97 -44.94
C PRO A 769 -10.23 -22.19 -45.20
N GLY A 770 -9.87 -22.96 -46.23
CA GLY A 770 -8.49 -23.13 -46.68
C GLY A 770 -7.81 -21.81 -47.09
N LYS A 771 -8.55 -20.76 -47.45
CA LYS A 771 -7.97 -19.41 -47.68
C LYS A 771 -7.35 -18.79 -46.43
N VAL A 772 -7.85 -19.16 -45.27
CA VAL A 772 -7.52 -18.55 -43.97
C VAL A 772 -6.78 -19.52 -43.06
N LEU A 773 -7.06 -20.83 -43.14
CA LEU A 773 -6.49 -21.84 -42.27
C LEU A 773 -5.53 -22.77 -43.05
N ARG A 774 -4.42 -23.13 -42.42
CA ARG A 774 -3.43 -24.09 -42.95
C ARG A 774 -3.89 -25.53 -42.74
N ALA A 775 -4.58 -25.80 -41.64
CA ALA A 775 -5.19 -27.08 -41.34
C ALA A 775 -6.33 -26.88 -40.34
N ALA A 776 -7.38 -27.67 -40.47
CA ALA A 776 -8.53 -27.64 -39.56
C ALA A 776 -9.25 -28.98 -39.53
N ARG A 777 -10.02 -29.19 -38.47
CA ARG A 777 -11.03 -30.25 -38.38
C ARG A 777 -12.40 -29.63 -38.50
N MET A 778 -13.23 -30.21 -39.34
CA MET A 778 -14.49 -29.63 -39.76
C MET A 778 -15.61 -30.54 -39.30
N CYS A 779 -16.54 -29.98 -38.54
CA CYS A 779 -17.76 -30.66 -38.11
C CYS A 779 -18.95 -29.95 -38.73
N ARG A 780 -19.80 -30.71 -39.43
CA ARG A 780 -21.05 -30.16 -39.96
C ARG A 780 -22.02 -29.99 -38.77
N GLY A 781 -22.26 -28.74 -38.39
CA GLY A 781 -23.11 -28.42 -37.25
C GLY A 781 -24.58 -28.42 -37.63
N ASP A 782 -25.42 -29.01 -36.77
CA ASP A 782 -26.87 -28.81 -36.80
C ASP A 782 -27.24 -27.46 -36.13
N ASP A 783 -28.51 -27.08 -36.18
CA ASP A 783 -28.96 -25.82 -35.58
C ASP A 783 -28.69 -25.77 -34.06
N ASN A 784 -28.72 -26.91 -33.36
CA ASN A 784 -28.42 -26.96 -31.93
C ASN A 784 -26.92 -26.74 -31.66
N ASP A 785 -26.03 -27.23 -32.52
CA ASP A 785 -24.59 -26.96 -32.40
C ASP A 785 -24.28 -25.48 -32.55
N TRP A 786 -24.90 -24.84 -33.55
CA TRP A 786 -24.76 -23.41 -33.79
C TRP A 786 -25.36 -22.59 -32.67
N GLU A 787 -26.50 -23.01 -32.12
CA GLU A 787 -27.10 -22.39 -30.94
C GLU A 787 -26.17 -22.45 -29.73
N LEU A 788 -25.60 -23.63 -29.47
CA LEU A 788 -24.73 -23.85 -28.33
C LEU A 788 -23.41 -23.08 -28.48
N ALA A 789 -22.83 -23.08 -29.68
CA ALA A 789 -21.65 -22.29 -29.99
C ALA A 789 -21.92 -20.80 -29.78
N PHE A 790 -23.05 -20.27 -30.28
CA PHE A 790 -23.45 -18.89 -30.06
C PHE A 790 -23.66 -18.57 -28.58
N LYS A 791 -24.29 -19.48 -27.81
CA LYS A 791 -24.43 -19.36 -26.36
C LYS A 791 -23.09 -19.20 -25.64
N HIS A 792 -22.04 -19.80 -26.17
CA HIS A 792 -20.70 -19.64 -25.64
C HIS A 792 -19.98 -18.38 -26.12
N LEU A 793 -20.28 -17.87 -27.32
CA LEU A 793 -19.67 -16.64 -27.84
C LEU A 793 -20.18 -15.40 -27.10
N LEU A 794 -21.49 -15.29 -26.94
CA LEU A 794 -22.11 -14.25 -26.13
C LEU A 794 -22.89 -14.94 -25.03
N PRO A 795 -22.65 -14.67 -23.73
CA PRO A 795 -23.51 -15.14 -22.63
C PRO A 795 -24.74 -14.24 -22.45
N SER A 796 -25.83 -14.79 -21.90
CA SER A 796 -27.00 -14.00 -21.49
C SER A 796 -26.71 -13.21 -20.22
N LYS A 797 -27.51 -12.17 -19.93
CA LYS A 797 -27.30 -11.35 -18.72
C LYS A 797 -27.41 -12.21 -17.46
N GLY A 798 -26.34 -12.24 -16.65
CA GLY A 798 -26.26 -13.00 -15.40
C GLY A 798 -25.75 -14.44 -15.53
N GLU A 799 -25.52 -14.94 -16.75
CA GLU A 799 -24.88 -16.25 -16.94
C GLU A 799 -23.35 -16.11 -16.86
N LEU A 800 -22.75 -16.60 -15.77
CA LEU A 800 -21.30 -16.66 -15.62
C LEU A 800 -20.71 -17.90 -16.31
N LYS A 801 -19.64 -17.71 -17.09
CA LYS A 801 -18.85 -18.83 -17.58
C LYS A 801 -18.08 -19.53 -16.47
N ALA A 802 -17.80 -20.81 -16.68
CA ALA A 802 -16.91 -21.55 -15.80
C ALA A 802 -15.54 -20.85 -15.72
N GLY A 803 -14.98 -20.79 -14.51
CA GLY A 803 -13.73 -20.08 -14.25
C GLY A 803 -12.58 -20.60 -15.10
N ASP A 804 -12.63 -21.86 -15.54
CA ASP A 804 -11.63 -22.53 -16.36
C ASP A 804 -11.56 -22.09 -17.84
N ALA A 805 -12.25 -21.01 -18.24
CA ALA A 805 -12.12 -20.43 -19.58
C ALA A 805 -10.68 -19.98 -19.92
N GLN A 806 -10.14 -20.45 -21.06
CA GLN A 806 -8.77 -20.24 -21.52
C GLN A 806 -8.64 -19.06 -22.51
N ASN A 807 -9.56 -18.93 -23.47
CA ASN A 807 -9.45 -17.92 -24.54
C ASN A 807 -10.31 -16.68 -24.29
N TYR A 808 -11.52 -16.84 -23.74
CA TYR A 808 -12.48 -15.74 -23.61
C TYR A 808 -11.97 -14.52 -22.80
N PRO A 809 -11.25 -14.69 -21.67
CA PRO A 809 -10.68 -13.53 -20.95
C PRO A 809 -9.64 -12.73 -21.77
N LYS A 810 -9.14 -13.31 -22.87
CA LYS A 810 -8.17 -12.68 -23.77
C LYS A 810 -8.83 -11.97 -24.96
N CYS A 811 -10.14 -12.16 -25.16
CA CYS A 811 -10.92 -11.56 -26.24
C CYS A 811 -11.38 -10.15 -25.82
N ALA A 812 -11.00 -9.14 -26.58
CA ALA A 812 -11.49 -7.78 -26.42
C ALA A 812 -13.01 -7.69 -26.59
N TYR A 813 -13.60 -8.39 -27.59
CA TYR A 813 -15.05 -8.34 -27.84
C TYR A 813 -15.84 -8.80 -26.62
N TYR A 814 -15.30 -9.76 -25.88
CA TYR A 814 -15.96 -10.37 -24.73
C TYR A 814 -16.04 -9.40 -23.55
N LYS A 815 -14.97 -8.62 -23.34
CA LYS A 815 -14.95 -7.52 -22.38
C LYS A 815 -15.87 -6.37 -22.82
N MET A 816 -15.88 -6.02 -24.11
CA MET A 816 -16.81 -5.03 -24.67
C MET A 816 -18.27 -5.44 -24.47
N TRP A 817 -18.60 -6.72 -24.66
CA TRP A 817 -19.93 -7.26 -24.37
C TRP A 817 -20.27 -7.18 -22.87
N GLY A 818 -19.32 -7.51 -21.99
CA GLY A 818 -19.49 -7.30 -20.55
C GLY A 818 -19.79 -5.84 -20.18
N HIS A 819 -19.07 -4.90 -20.79
CA HIS A 819 -19.33 -3.47 -20.63
C HIS A 819 -20.73 -3.07 -21.11
N TYR A 820 -21.14 -3.54 -22.30
CA TYR A 820 -22.48 -3.30 -22.82
C TYR A 820 -23.58 -3.81 -21.87
N MET A 821 -23.41 -5.01 -21.32
CA MET A 821 -24.36 -5.58 -20.35
C MET A 821 -24.38 -4.82 -19.02
N ALA A 822 -23.23 -4.27 -18.59
CA ALA A 822 -23.12 -3.50 -17.34
C ALA A 822 -23.79 -2.12 -17.44
N GLN A 823 -23.85 -1.53 -18.64
CA GLN A 823 -24.48 -0.22 -18.89
C GLN A 823 -26.01 -0.29 -19.02
N ILE A 824 -26.59 -1.48 -19.24
CA ILE A 824 -28.01 -1.65 -19.56
C ILE A 824 -28.71 -2.50 -18.48
N ASP A 825 -29.53 -1.88 -17.65
CA ASP A 825 -30.25 -2.60 -16.58
C ASP A 825 -31.30 -3.58 -17.11
N SER A 826 -31.97 -3.21 -18.20
CA SER A 826 -33.07 -3.97 -18.78
C SER A 826 -32.59 -5.26 -19.45
N ARG A 827 -32.88 -6.40 -18.81
CA ARG A 827 -32.65 -7.75 -19.39
C ARG A 827 -33.32 -7.94 -20.76
N PRO A 828 -34.58 -7.49 -20.99
CA PRO A 828 -35.21 -7.57 -22.32
C PRO A 828 -34.42 -6.86 -23.43
N VAL A 829 -33.80 -5.70 -23.13
CA VAL A 829 -32.99 -4.97 -24.12
C VAL A 829 -31.74 -5.75 -24.48
N ILE A 830 -31.06 -6.35 -23.48
CA ILE A 830 -29.87 -7.19 -23.73
C ILE A 830 -30.23 -8.44 -24.53
N GLU A 831 -31.36 -9.10 -24.23
CA GLU A 831 -31.81 -10.26 -25.01
C GLU A 831 -32.25 -9.88 -26.43
N THR A 832 -32.78 -8.66 -26.64
CA THR A 832 -33.05 -8.12 -27.97
C THR A 832 -31.75 -7.90 -28.75
N ALA A 833 -30.75 -7.27 -28.12
CA ALA A 833 -29.42 -7.07 -28.70
C ALA A 833 -28.76 -8.41 -29.07
N ARG A 834 -28.81 -9.37 -28.15
CA ARG A 834 -28.32 -10.74 -28.36
C ARG A 834 -29.03 -11.44 -29.53
N THR A 835 -30.34 -11.30 -29.64
CA THR A 835 -31.13 -11.91 -30.72
C THR A 835 -30.78 -11.28 -32.06
N ALA A 836 -30.64 -9.95 -32.13
CA ALA A 836 -30.19 -9.26 -33.34
C ALA A 836 -28.77 -9.69 -33.73
N PHE A 837 -27.85 -9.78 -32.76
CA PHE A 837 -26.49 -10.28 -32.96
C PHE A 837 -26.48 -11.71 -33.50
N LYS A 838 -27.33 -12.59 -32.95
CA LYS A 838 -27.49 -13.97 -33.40
C LYS A 838 -28.00 -14.05 -34.83
N ASN A 839 -29.05 -13.30 -35.15
CA ASN A 839 -29.64 -13.30 -36.49
C ASN A 839 -28.60 -12.83 -37.52
N GLN A 840 -27.85 -11.77 -37.20
CA GLN A 840 -26.77 -11.28 -38.05
C GLN A 840 -25.63 -12.30 -38.19
N PHE A 841 -25.23 -12.93 -37.08
CA PHE A 841 -24.18 -13.94 -37.06
C PHE A 841 -24.56 -15.19 -37.87
N LEU A 842 -25.80 -15.67 -37.77
CA LEU A 842 -26.24 -16.91 -38.41
C LEU A 842 -26.73 -16.75 -39.85
N ALA A 843 -26.95 -15.53 -40.33
CA ALA A 843 -27.49 -15.26 -41.67
C ALA A 843 -26.62 -15.88 -42.79
N ASP A 844 -25.33 -15.53 -42.83
CA ASP A 844 -24.47 -15.81 -44.01
C ASP A 844 -23.17 -16.55 -43.70
N ILE A 845 -22.90 -16.95 -42.46
CA ILE A 845 -21.64 -17.64 -42.14
C ILE A 845 -21.63 -19.05 -42.73
N ALA A 846 -20.56 -19.37 -43.44
CA ALA A 846 -20.29 -20.72 -43.93
C ALA A 846 -19.60 -21.57 -42.86
N TRP A 847 -18.68 -20.96 -42.10
CA TRP A 847 -17.92 -21.62 -41.06
C TRP A 847 -17.53 -20.68 -39.91
N PHE A 848 -17.26 -21.23 -38.72
CA PHE A 848 -16.75 -20.48 -37.57
C PHE A 848 -16.01 -21.42 -36.59
N PRO A 849 -15.10 -20.92 -35.73
CA PRO A 849 -14.56 -21.71 -34.61
C PRO A 849 -15.64 -22.46 -33.84
N TRP A 850 -15.38 -23.73 -33.51
CA TRP A 850 -16.30 -24.50 -32.68
C TRP A 850 -16.19 -24.08 -31.21
N ALA A 851 -16.83 -22.96 -30.87
CA ALA A 851 -16.84 -22.37 -29.55
C ALA A 851 -17.41 -23.32 -28.49
N LYS A 852 -16.70 -23.46 -27.37
CA LYS A 852 -17.04 -24.30 -26.20
C LYS A 852 -17.09 -23.45 -24.93
N PRO A 853 -17.62 -23.97 -23.80
CA PRO A 853 -17.71 -23.18 -22.56
C PRO A 853 -16.35 -22.57 -22.16
N GLY A 854 -15.28 -23.38 -22.20
CA GLY A 854 -13.95 -22.97 -21.76
C GLY A 854 -13.03 -22.39 -22.84
N ARG A 855 -13.33 -22.51 -24.14
CA ARG A 855 -12.41 -22.04 -25.21
C ARG A 855 -13.13 -21.71 -26.49
N LEU A 856 -12.59 -20.71 -27.20
CA LEU A 856 -13.08 -20.31 -28.52
C LEU A 856 -12.66 -21.32 -29.59
N TRP A 857 -11.42 -21.82 -29.49
CA TRP A 857 -10.85 -22.80 -30.39
C TRP A 857 -10.64 -24.13 -29.67
N GLU A 858 -11.44 -25.13 -29.99
CA GLU A 858 -11.18 -26.51 -29.63
C GLU A 858 -10.08 -27.08 -30.55
N SER A 859 -9.12 -27.82 -30.00
CA SER A 859 -7.98 -28.36 -30.77
C SER A 859 -7.66 -29.82 -30.46
N ASN A 860 -8.36 -30.42 -29.49
CA ASN A 860 -8.15 -31.81 -29.13
C ASN A 860 -8.78 -32.73 -30.18
N SER A 861 -8.00 -33.69 -30.69
CA SER A 861 -8.42 -34.67 -31.70
C SER A 861 -9.46 -35.68 -31.18
N LYS A 862 -9.68 -35.76 -29.85
CA LYS A 862 -10.60 -36.71 -29.20
C LYS A 862 -12.02 -36.20 -28.93
N VAL A 863 -12.37 -34.99 -29.38
CA VAL A 863 -13.58 -34.27 -28.89
C VAL A 863 -14.88 -34.60 -29.65
N LEU A 864 -14.82 -35.47 -30.66
CA LEU A 864 -16.02 -35.84 -31.42
C LEU A 864 -17.02 -36.66 -30.59
N PRO A 865 -18.31 -36.28 -30.56
CA PRO A 865 -19.38 -37.21 -30.28
C PRO A 865 -19.37 -38.31 -31.34
N SER A 866 -19.54 -39.57 -30.92
CA SER A 866 -19.51 -40.77 -31.80
C SER A 866 -20.54 -40.76 -32.94
N SER A 867 -21.48 -39.81 -32.96
CA SER A 867 -22.60 -39.71 -33.90
C SER A 867 -22.44 -38.65 -35.00
N LYS A 868 -21.37 -37.84 -35.02
CA LYS A 868 -21.23 -36.72 -35.99
C LYS A 868 -20.20 -37.00 -37.06
N SER A 869 -20.55 -36.71 -38.32
CA SER A 869 -19.60 -36.75 -39.43
C SER A 869 -18.62 -35.59 -39.32
N SER A 870 -17.34 -35.91 -39.40
CA SER A 870 -16.25 -34.93 -39.40
C SER A 870 -15.29 -35.24 -40.52
N PHE A 871 -14.69 -34.20 -41.08
CA PHE A 871 -13.63 -34.34 -42.05
C PHE A 871 -12.45 -33.44 -41.67
N ALA A 872 -11.25 -33.88 -42.01
CA ALA A 872 -10.03 -33.15 -41.79
C ALA A 872 -9.61 -32.44 -43.09
N SER A 873 -8.93 -31.31 -42.99
CA SER A 873 -8.27 -30.72 -44.15
C SER A 873 -7.30 -31.72 -44.81
N PRO A 874 -7.12 -31.70 -46.14
CA PRO A 874 -6.17 -32.58 -46.83
C PRO A 874 -4.78 -32.57 -46.18
N GLY A 875 -4.21 -33.77 -45.97
CA GLY A 875 -2.88 -33.94 -45.36
C GLY A 875 -2.84 -33.88 -43.82
N LEU A 876 -3.98 -33.66 -43.13
CA LEU A 876 -4.04 -33.70 -41.67
C LEU A 876 -4.39 -35.12 -41.17
N GLY A 877 -3.45 -35.78 -40.49
CA GLY A 877 -3.66 -37.13 -39.95
C GLY A 877 -4.69 -37.21 -38.80
N ASP A 878 -5.36 -38.35 -38.67
CA ASP A 878 -6.53 -38.55 -37.78
C ASP A 878 -6.29 -38.23 -36.31
N LYS A 879 -5.05 -38.40 -35.81
CA LYS A 879 -4.70 -38.15 -34.40
C LYS A 879 -4.03 -36.79 -34.16
N VAL A 880 -3.70 -36.05 -35.22
CA VAL A 880 -2.97 -34.78 -35.12
C VAL A 880 -3.89 -33.66 -34.60
N PRO A 881 -3.54 -32.96 -33.50
CA PRO A 881 -4.30 -31.81 -33.02
C PRO A 881 -4.39 -30.71 -34.09
N ALA A 882 -5.57 -30.12 -34.24
CA ALA A 882 -5.83 -29.02 -35.16
C ALA A 882 -7.11 -28.28 -34.73
N PRO A 883 -7.27 -26.99 -35.07
CA PRO A 883 -8.44 -26.22 -34.71
C PRO A 883 -9.72 -26.83 -35.29
N TRP A 884 -10.75 -26.93 -34.47
CA TRP A 884 -12.08 -27.34 -34.86
C TRP A 884 -12.92 -26.15 -35.32
N ILE A 885 -13.58 -26.32 -36.46
CA ILE A 885 -14.57 -25.38 -36.98
C ILE A 885 -15.92 -26.07 -37.19
N LEU A 886 -16.99 -25.33 -36.92
CA LEU A 886 -18.34 -25.68 -37.32
C LEU A 886 -18.59 -25.17 -38.73
N THR A 887 -19.28 -25.96 -39.55
CA THR A 887 -19.71 -25.57 -40.89
C THR A 887 -21.22 -25.73 -41.06
N ARG A 888 -21.89 -24.77 -41.72
CA ARG A 888 -23.34 -24.87 -42.06
C ARG A 888 -23.58 -25.64 -43.36
N GLN A 889 -22.66 -25.50 -44.30
CA GLN A 889 -22.75 -26.06 -45.64
C GLN A 889 -21.50 -26.91 -45.94
N HIS A 890 -21.48 -27.57 -47.10
CA HIS A 890 -20.25 -28.20 -47.58
C HIS A 890 -19.23 -27.13 -47.93
N CYS A 891 -18.30 -26.91 -47.01
CA CYS A 891 -17.10 -26.13 -47.26
C CYS A 891 -16.15 -26.93 -48.16
N ILE A 892 -15.51 -26.23 -49.09
CA ILE A 892 -14.46 -26.77 -49.94
C ILE A 892 -13.10 -26.42 -49.33
N TRP A 893 -12.07 -27.21 -49.57
CA TRP A 893 -10.72 -26.90 -49.09
C TRP A 893 -9.76 -26.75 -50.26
N LYS A 894 -9.42 -25.51 -50.61
CA LYS A 894 -8.35 -25.22 -51.58
C LYS A 894 -7.22 -24.48 -50.87
N SER A 895 -6.05 -25.12 -50.82
CA SER A 895 -4.90 -24.67 -50.02
C SER A 895 -4.02 -23.64 -50.72
N ASP A 896 -4.13 -23.52 -52.02
CA ASP A 896 -3.43 -22.59 -52.93
C ASP A 896 -3.98 -21.16 -52.83
N GLU A 897 -5.29 -21.01 -52.59
CA GLU A 897 -5.91 -19.70 -52.40
C GLU A 897 -5.50 -19.08 -51.04
N LYS A 898 -5.32 -17.75 -51.01
CA LYS A 898 -5.04 -16.95 -49.80
C LYS A 898 -6.03 -15.79 -49.71
N TRP A 899 -6.44 -15.50 -48.48
CA TRP A 899 -7.23 -14.29 -48.21
C TRP A 899 -6.37 -13.03 -48.34
N THR A 900 -6.92 -11.98 -48.95
CA THR A 900 -6.32 -10.65 -49.08
C THR A 900 -7.30 -9.58 -48.56
N PRO A 901 -6.82 -8.54 -47.85
CA PRO A 901 -7.67 -7.39 -47.52
C PRO A 901 -8.13 -6.71 -48.82
N GLY A 902 -9.45 -6.73 -49.10
CA GLY A 902 -10.02 -6.11 -50.31
C GLY A 902 -10.57 -7.07 -51.38
N GLY A 903 -10.48 -8.39 -51.18
CA GLY A 903 -10.98 -9.39 -52.15
C GLY A 903 -9.89 -9.95 -53.06
N THR A 904 -10.12 -11.15 -53.60
CA THR A 904 -9.15 -11.96 -54.35
C THR A 904 -8.64 -11.28 -55.62
N VAL A 905 -7.34 -10.99 -55.70
CA VAL A 905 -6.62 -10.84 -56.96
C VAL A 905 -6.29 -12.25 -57.45
N THR A 906 -6.89 -12.68 -58.56
CA THR A 906 -6.50 -13.91 -59.24
C THR A 906 -5.07 -13.80 -59.75
N ALA A 907 -4.21 -14.74 -59.36
CA ALA A 907 -2.86 -14.87 -59.91
C ALA A 907 -2.94 -15.02 -61.45
N ALA A 908 -2.00 -14.37 -62.14
CA ALA A 908 -1.87 -14.37 -63.59
C ALA A 908 -1.79 -15.80 -64.19
N PRO A 909 -2.31 -16.02 -65.42
CA PRO A 909 -2.19 -17.29 -66.10
C PRO A 909 -0.73 -17.54 -66.52
N GLY A 910 -0.34 -18.81 -66.48
CA GLY A 910 1.04 -19.29 -66.57
C GLY A 910 1.78 -18.98 -67.87
N GLU A 911 3.10 -18.90 -67.73
CA GLU A 911 4.07 -19.09 -68.78
C GLU A 911 4.38 -20.59 -68.87
N ASP A 912 3.99 -21.21 -69.98
CA ASP A 912 4.62 -22.40 -70.54
C ASP A 912 5.08 -22.02 -71.96
N GLY A 913 6.38 -22.20 -72.27
CA GLY A 913 6.86 -22.46 -73.64
C GLY A 913 8.06 -21.67 -74.21
N GLU A 914 9.18 -22.39 -74.39
CA GLU A 914 10.39 -22.17 -75.25
C GLU A 914 11.43 -21.15 -74.74
N ASP A 915 12.70 -21.49 -74.42
CA ASP A 915 13.65 -22.58 -74.76
C ASP A 915 14.32 -23.23 -73.52
#